data_AF-A0A9E9P4E3-F1
#
_entry.id   AF-A0A9E9P4E3-F1
#
_cell.length_a   1.000
_cell.length_b   1.000
_cell.length_c   1.000
_cell.angle_alpha   90.00
_cell.angle_beta   90.00
_cell.angle_gamma   90.00
#
_symmetry.space_group_name_H-M   'P 1'
#
loop_
_entity.id
_entity.type
_entity.pdbx_description
1 polymer ?
#
loop_
_entity_poly.entity_id
_entity_poly.type
_entity_poly.pdbx_seq_one_letter_code
_entity_poly.pdbx_strand_id
1 'polypeptide(L)'
;MNTKKTHNLTLFSNLPQEIRRLQQWCLAGPDKAPYAHKNIYASVTDPSNWMGFETAHDKALSTGYGLGFVLTASDPYTCIDLDVKDAENAPDTPDAWTTPEELERYQRIIDAFDSYTERSLSGKGFHIWVRGNIGAGRRRDGVEVYSQERFIICTGNVYLDKPIENRQDLIDMLVSEIGQNKFSLLELKEFPEEESDDAILQKLHKASNSEKFVLLWEGGLQNLDYPSQSEADMALMSMLALYSPSNAQCRRLFRQSALGKREKAIKDDKYLNRTLQAIRSRREETIRLGKEFANSPRNNTGNDSWPPLKPIVSKTKGLPYPIHALPKKIRAAVEEVQHFTQAPLAMVASSALSSISLVVQGLVDVQRGNKLESPSSCFFLTIAETGERKTTCDRFFMKAIREYEKAHHGKNATTLKIPRFIYADITPEALAHELAKGWPSGGIISSEAGAIFGSHGMNKDSITRFLSLLNQLWDGIPFSIDRKTSDSIMIKSARFSMGLQCQSVVIQKFLTDSGILARGIGFLARFLVAKPESTQGSRRYIELPDEFPAMDVFTVRMTEILNMSLPFDENGLLFPKAISLSTEAKPEWIKLYNKIEVGLKEGGKYSEIRDVANRVAENVARVAAILHVFEYGFDGEIKLVTVKQAGILVEWHLSEARRLFSEDMPSEKQSQALVLEEWILGRCRENGTNCIPIKDLQQKGPPSLRRTAEYTAVMQELEALGRIRRISDSGRSFIELNPELLGV
;
A
#
# COMPACT_ATOMS: atom_id res chain seq x y z
N MET A 1 41.77 -41.34 10.79
CA MET A 1 42.21 -40.19 11.62
C MET A 1 41.02 -39.26 11.74
N ASN A 2 40.19 -39.40 12.77
CA ASN A 2 40.34 -38.83 14.12
C ASN A 2 40.00 -37.32 14.17
N THR A 3 38.75 -37.02 14.50
CA THR A 3 38.39 -35.88 15.37
C THR A 3 37.09 -36.24 16.08
N LYS A 4 37.18 -37.06 17.14
CA LYS A 4 36.20 -36.97 18.23
C LYS A 4 36.15 -35.48 18.60
N LYS A 5 34.98 -34.84 18.50
CA LYS A 5 34.76 -33.46 18.97
C LYS A 5 35.12 -33.43 20.46
N THR A 6 36.38 -33.16 20.75
CA THR A 6 36.89 -32.95 22.10
C THR A 6 36.17 -31.75 22.65
N HIS A 7 35.40 -31.92 23.72
CA HIS A 7 34.92 -30.80 24.53
C HIS A 7 36.11 -29.89 24.79
N ASN A 8 36.02 -28.63 24.39
CA ASN A 8 37.07 -27.66 24.68
C ASN A 8 36.84 -27.21 26.12
N LEU A 9 37.23 -28.08 27.06
CA LEU A 9 36.90 -27.99 28.49
C LEU A 9 37.46 -26.71 29.14
N THR A 10 38.33 -25.96 28.44
CA THR A 10 38.87 -24.66 28.83
C THR A 10 37.92 -23.48 28.61
N LEU A 11 36.83 -23.66 27.85
CA LEU A 11 35.88 -22.59 27.50
C LEU A 11 34.78 -22.37 28.56
N PHE A 12 34.62 -23.27 29.51
CA PHE A 12 33.56 -23.18 30.53
C PHE A 12 33.70 -21.97 31.45
N SER A 13 34.91 -21.40 31.57
CA SER A 13 35.14 -20.15 32.29
C SER A 13 34.39 -18.95 31.69
N ASN A 14 34.03 -19.03 30.40
CA ASN A 14 33.26 -18.01 29.69
C ASN A 14 31.75 -18.08 29.95
N LEU A 15 31.27 -19.06 30.72
CA LEU A 15 29.86 -19.12 31.11
C LEU A 15 29.53 -17.97 32.08
N PRO A 16 28.33 -17.35 31.96
CA PRO A 16 27.95 -16.21 32.78
C PRO A 16 28.09 -16.52 34.27
N GLN A 17 28.71 -15.59 35.01
CA GLN A 17 28.99 -15.77 36.43
C GLN A 17 27.71 -16.03 37.25
N GLU A 18 26.59 -15.46 36.82
CA GLU A 18 25.29 -15.59 37.49
C GLU A 18 24.74 -17.04 37.50
N ILE A 19 24.91 -17.80 36.42
CA ILE A 19 24.49 -19.22 36.37
C ILE A 19 25.52 -20.15 37.01
N ARG A 20 26.81 -19.79 36.98
CA ARG A 20 27.88 -20.56 37.64
C ARG A 20 27.75 -20.60 39.17
N ARG A 21 27.12 -19.59 39.77
CA ARG A 21 26.91 -19.52 41.23
C ARG A 21 25.85 -20.49 41.75
N LEU A 22 25.05 -21.09 40.87
CA LEU A 22 23.94 -21.97 41.24
C LEU A 22 24.42 -23.42 41.39
N GLN A 23 23.75 -24.17 42.27
CA GLN A 23 24.03 -25.60 42.54
C GLN A 23 23.16 -26.50 41.65
N GLN A 24 23.14 -26.22 40.35
CA GLN A 24 22.25 -26.86 39.36
C GLN A 24 23.05 -27.49 38.19
N TRP A 25 24.33 -27.80 38.41
CA TRP A 25 25.20 -28.34 37.38
C TRP A 25 25.26 -29.86 37.43
N CYS A 26 25.30 -30.48 36.25
CA CYS A 26 25.50 -31.91 36.04
C CYS A 26 26.57 -32.13 34.95
N LEU A 27 27.12 -33.35 34.89
CA LEU A 27 27.95 -33.77 33.77
C LEU A 27 27.08 -34.14 32.56
N ALA A 28 27.48 -33.77 31.36
CA ALA A 28 26.85 -34.19 30.11
C ALA A 28 27.56 -35.43 29.56
N GLY A 29 26.92 -36.60 29.69
CA GLY A 29 27.45 -37.88 29.23
C GLY A 29 27.51 -38.02 27.70
N PRO A 30 28.11 -39.11 27.18
CA PRO A 30 28.24 -39.35 25.74
C PRO A 30 26.89 -39.55 25.02
N ASP A 31 25.86 -39.92 25.76
CA ASP A 31 24.45 -40.03 25.36
C ASP A 31 23.68 -38.70 25.43
N LYS A 32 24.37 -37.60 25.81
CA LYS A 32 23.80 -36.26 26.05
C LYS A 32 22.84 -36.19 27.25
N ALA A 33 22.84 -37.19 28.12
CA ALA A 33 22.03 -37.17 29.34
C ALA A 33 22.78 -36.52 30.53
N PRO A 34 22.07 -36.06 31.57
CA PRO A 34 22.67 -35.54 32.80
C PRO A 34 23.19 -36.65 33.72
N TYR A 35 24.39 -36.47 34.26
CA TYR A 35 25.06 -37.39 35.19
C TYR A 35 25.52 -36.67 36.46
N ALA A 36 25.29 -37.29 37.62
CA ALA A 36 25.83 -36.86 38.91
C ALA A 36 27.30 -37.31 39.09
N HIS A 37 27.63 -38.44 38.46
CA HIS A 37 28.98 -39.00 38.39
C HIS A 37 29.09 -39.93 37.17
N LYS A 38 30.30 -40.38 36.82
CA LYS A 38 30.49 -41.33 35.71
C LYS A 38 29.61 -42.56 35.92
N ASN A 39 28.77 -42.88 34.93
CA ASN A 39 27.77 -43.96 34.93
C ASN A 39 26.61 -43.82 35.95
N ILE A 40 26.44 -42.67 36.62
CA ILE A 40 25.31 -42.39 37.51
C ILE A 40 24.52 -41.21 36.94
N TYR A 41 23.32 -41.48 36.43
CA TYR A 41 22.40 -40.46 35.93
C TYR A 41 21.94 -39.51 37.04
N ALA A 42 21.77 -38.25 36.70
CA ALA A 42 21.12 -37.26 37.56
C ALA A 42 19.68 -37.03 37.07
N SER A 43 18.72 -36.92 37.98
CA SER A 43 17.36 -36.48 37.62
C SER A 43 17.33 -34.98 37.35
N VAL A 44 16.51 -34.54 36.39
CA VAL A 44 16.26 -33.10 36.12
C VAL A 44 15.28 -32.47 37.11
N THR A 45 14.74 -33.25 38.04
CA THR A 45 13.78 -32.81 39.08
C THR A 45 14.24 -33.08 40.51
N ASP A 46 15.39 -33.75 40.71
CA ASP A 46 15.95 -34.05 42.05
C ASP A 46 17.24 -33.24 42.29
N PRO A 47 17.18 -32.16 43.09
CA PRO A 47 18.34 -31.33 43.39
C PRO A 47 19.47 -32.05 44.13
N SER A 48 19.20 -33.18 44.80
CA SER A 48 20.22 -33.93 45.53
C SER A 48 21.27 -34.57 44.61
N ASN A 49 20.99 -34.64 43.30
CA ASN A 49 21.88 -35.20 42.30
C ASN A 49 22.69 -34.13 41.53
N TRP A 50 22.49 -32.85 41.82
CA TRP A 50 23.19 -31.74 41.17
C TRP A 50 24.41 -31.31 42.00
N MET A 51 25.29 -30.51 41.40
CA MET A 51 26.46 -29.99 42.09
C MET A 51 26.76 -28.54 41.69
N GLY A 52 27.70 -27.93 42.40
CA GLY A 52 28.22 -26.61 42.08
C GLY A 52 29.10 -26.64 40.83
N PHE A 53 29.19 -25.50 40.15
CA PHE A 53 29.93 -25.36 38.90
C PHE A 53 31.38 -25.86 39.01
N GLU A 54 32.14 -25.46 40.03
CA GLU A 54 33.55 -25.85 40.18
C GLU A 54 33.71 -27.37 40.33
N THR A 55 32.83 -28.02 41.11
CA THR A 55 32.84 -29.48 41.26
C THR A 55 32.45 -30.19 39.97
N ALA A 56 31.47 -29.67 39.23
CA ALA A 56 31.08 -30.22 37.93
C ALA A 56 32.23 -30.07 36.92
N HIS A 57 32.88 -28.91 36.91
CA HIS A 57 33.99 -28.57 36.03
C HIS A 57 35.19 -29.50 36.26
N ASP A 58 35.63 -29.71 37.51
CA ASP A 58 36.74 -30.61 37.83
C ASP A 58 36.42 -32.07 37.47
N LYS A 59 35.16 -32.49 37.69
CA LYS A 59 34.70 -33.81 37.27
C LYS A 59 34.63 -33.95 35.75
N ALA A 60 34.21 -32.91 35.02
CA ALA A 60 34.20 -32.90 33.56
C ALA A 60 35.63 -33.04 33.00
N LEU A 61 36.59 -32.32 33.59
CA LEU A 61 38.02 -32.43 33.24
C LEU A 61 38.59 -33.84 33.47
N SER A 62 38.27 -34.48 34.59
CA SER A 62 38.77 -35.81 34.92
C SER A 62 38.07 -36.95 34.18
N THR A 63 36.81 -36.78 33.79
CA THR A 63 36.01 -37.81 33.09
C THR A 63 36.00 -37.67 31.57
N GLY A 64 36.28 -36.47 31.05
CA GLY A 64 36.13 -36.11 29.64
C GLY A 64 34.68 -35.84 29.20
N TYR A 65 33.74 -35.74 30.15
CA TYR A 65 32.34 -35.40 29.88
C TYR A 65 32.14 -33.89 29.70
N GLY A 66 31.03 -33.49 29.08
CA GLY A 66 30.65 -32.08 28.99
C GLY A 66 30.03 -31.56 30.29
N LEU A 67 29.62 -30.30 30.29
CA LEU A 67 28.83 -29.70 31.36
C LEU A 67 27.41 -29.41 30.88
N GLY A 68 26.47 -29.41 31.80
CA GLY A 68 25.15 -28.85 31.55
C GLY A 68 24.47 -28.37 32.80
N PHE A 69 23.42 -27.61 32.60
CA PHE A 69 22.67 -26.89 33.60
C PHE A 69 21.22 -27.37 33.61
N VAL A 70 20.65 -27.56 34.80
CA VAL A 70 19.25 -27.95 34.97
C VAL A 70 18.40 -26.72 35.24
N LEU A 71 17.42 -26.47 34.36
CA LEU A 71 16.42 -25.42 34.54
C LEU A 71 15.31 -25.89 35.48
N THR A 72 14.92 -25.05 36.43
CA THR A 72 13.86 -25.33 37.42
C THR A 72 12.80 -24.23 37.42
N ALA A 73 11.60 -24.55 37.89
CA ALA A 73 10.48 -23.60 37.93
C ALA A 73 10.74 -22.35 38.80
N SER A 74 11.67 -22.45 39.76
CA SER A 74 12.10 -21.35 40.64
C SER A 74 13.16 -20.45 40.02
N ASP A 75 13.78 -20.86 38.92
CA ASP A 75 14.83 -20.08 38.29
C ASP A 75 14.25 -18.94 37.47
N PRO A 76 14.94 -17.80 37.41
CA PRO A 76 14.56 -16.73 36.51
C PRO A 76 15.02 -17.00 35.07
N TYR A 77 15.59 -18.16 34.73
CA TYR A 77 16.30 -18.38 33.47
C TYR A 77 15.48 -19.19 32.46
N THR A 78 15.59 -18.80 31.20
CA THR A 78 15.07 -19.55 30.05
C THR A 78 16.18 -19.74 29.03
N CYS A 79 16.24 -20.94 28.45
CA CYS A 79 17.10 -21.23 27.31
C CYS A 79 16.25 -21.37 26.04
N ILE A 80 16.60 -20.60 25.02
CA ILE A 80 16.08 -20.74 23.66
C ILE A 80 17.12 -21.52 22.84
N ASP A 81 16.75 -22.72 22.40
CA ASP A 81 17.59 -23.61 21.62
C ASP A 81 17.20 -23.51 20.13
N LEU A 82 18.18 -23.14 19.30
CA LEU A 82 18.05 -23.00 17.86
C LEU A 82 18.83 -24.11 17.17
N ASP A 83 18.10 -25.14 16.73
CA ASP A 83 18.67 -26.36 16.15
C ASP A 83 18.97 -26.16 14.66
N VAL A 84 20.24 -26.34 14.26
CA VAL A 84 20.67 -26.34 12.85
C VAL A 84 20.96 -27.76 12.39
N LYS A 85 20.27 -28.21 11.34
CA LYS A 85 20.40 -29.54 10.74
C LYS A 85 20.93 -29.45 9.31
N ASP A 86 21.86 -30.34 8.95
CA ASP A 86 22.43 -30.42 7.62
C ASP A 86 22.96 -31.81 7.29
N ALA A 87 23.61 -31.94 6.13
CA ALA A 87 24.17 -33.18 5.62
C ALA A 87 25.16 -33.86 6.59
N GLU A 88 25.83 -33.13 7.48
CA GLU A 88 26.81 -33.71 8.39
C GLU A 88 26.19 -34.24 9.68
N ASN A 89 25.14 -33.58 10.18
CA ASN A 89 24.55 -33.93 11.48
C ASN A 89 23.16 -34.62 11.38
N ALA A 90 22.53 -34.60 10.20
CA ALA A 90 21.26 -35.25 9.91
C ALA A 90 21.21 -35.78 8.46
N PRO A 91 22.19 -36.61 8.02
CA PRO A 91 22.27 -37.09 6.64
C PRO A 91 21.04 -37.88 6.17
N ASP A 92 20.39 -38.59 7.10
CA ASP A 92 19.26 -39.48 6.79
C ASP A 92 17.90 -38.74 6.67
N THR A 93 17.87 -37.43 6.94
CA THR A 93 16.64 -36.62 6.85
C THR A 93 16.86 -35.28 6.10
N PRO A 94 17.11 -35.30 4.78
CA PRO A 94 17.34 -34.09 3.98
C PRO A 94 16.19 -33.08 4.03
N ASP A 95 14.95 -33.57 4.09
CA ASP A 95 13.75 -32.72 4.18
C ASP A 95 13.63 -31.96 5.51
N ALA A 96 14.46 -32.31 6.50
CA ALA A 96 14.52 -31.64 7.80
C ALA A 96 15.79 -30.80 7.97
N TRP A 97 16.55 -30.56 6.89
CA TRP A 97 17.70 -29.66 6.91
C TRP A 97 17.24 -28.22 7.04
N THR A 98 18.01 -27.45 7.80
CA THR A 98 17.73 -26.05 8.03
C THR A 98 17.95 -25.27 6.75
N THR A 99 16.92 -24.56 6.30
CA THR A 99 16.98 -23.78 5.06
C THR A 99 17.74 -22.46 5.27
N PRO A 100 18.23 -21.79 4.20
CA PRO A 100 18.82 -20.46 4.32
C PRO A 100 17.91 -19.45 5.01
N GLU A 101 16.60 -19.51 4.74
CA GLU A 101 15.60 -18.61 5.34
C GLU A 101 15.42 -18.87 6.84
N GLU A 102 15.52 -20.14 7.28
CA GLU A 102 15.51 -20.50 8.70
C GLU A 102 16.76 -20.01 9.42
N LEU A 103 17.93 -20.04 8.77
CA LEU A 103 19.16 -19.46 9.32
C LEU A 103 19.06 -17.94 9.47
N GLU A 104 18.50 -17.23 8.49
CA GLU A 104 18.22 -15.79 8.62
C GLU A 104 17.22 -15.49 9.74
N ARG A 105 16.22 -16.36 9.92
CA ARG A 105 15.29 -16.26 11.06
C ARG A 105 16.03 -16.44 12.39
N TYR A 106 16.93 -17.42 12.50
CA TYR A 106 17.73 -17.61 13.72
C TYR A 106 18.60 -16.40 14.03
N GLN A 107 19.24 -15.80 13.01
CA GLN A 107 20.02 -14.57 13.21
C GLN A 107 19.14 -13.43 13.75
N ARG A 108 17.95 -13.22 13.17
CA ARG A 108 17.01 -12.21 13.68
C ARG A 108 16.56 -12.47 15.11
N ILE A 109 16.38 -13.74 15.52
CA ILE A 109 16.06 -14.09 16.90
C ILE A 109 17.24 -13.73 17.82
N ILE A 110 18.46 -14.10 17.45
CA ILE A 110 19.66 -13.75 18.24
C ILE A 110 19.80 -12.23 18.39
N ASP A 111 19.67 -11.49 17.29
CA ASP A 111 19.78 -10.02 17.27
C ASP A 111 18.66 -9.34 18.09
N ALA A 112 17.46 -9.90 18.08
CA ALA A 112 16.32 -9.34 18.83
C ALA A 112 16.42 -9.59 20.34
N PHE A 113 16.85 -10.79 20.74
CA PHE A 113 16.99 -11.13 22.16
C PHE A 113 18.21 -10.47 22.79
N ASP A 114 19.28 -10.28 22.02
CA ASP A 114 20.46 -9.49 22.38
C ASP A 114 20.95 -9.78 23.81
N SER A 115 21.23 -11.06 24.07
CA SER A 115 21.57 -11.62 25.39
C SER A 115 22.66 -12.69 25.24
N TYR A 116 23.21 -13.18 26.35
CA TYR A 116 24.25 -14.24 26.32
C TYR A 116 23.87 -15.37 25.36
N THR A 117 24.72 -15.60 24.35
CA THR A 117 24.50 -16.65 23.35
C THR A 117 25.76 -17.48 23.17
N GLU A 118 25.61 -18.80 23.25
CA GLU A 118 26.68 -19.76 22.99
C GLU A 118 26.33 -20.70 21.84
N ARG A 119 27.34 -21.29 21.20
CA ARG A 119 27.12 -22.34 20.20
C ARG A 119 26.76 -23.65 20.90
N SER A 120 25.80 -24.38 20.35
CA SER A 120 25.40 -25.69 20.89
C SER A 120 26.51 -26.74 20.68
N LEU A 121 26.33 -27.94 21.25
CA LEU A 121 27.32 -29.04 21.15
C LEU A 121 27.66 -29.43 19.70
N SER A 122 26.74 -29.22 18.76
CA SER A 122 27.00 -29.49 17.34
C SER A 122 28.00 -28.50 16.73
N GLY A 123 28.13 -27.30 17.32
CA GLY A 123 28.88 -26.15 16.81
C GLY A 123 28.10 -25.28 15.81
N LYS A 124 26.94 -25.76 15.34
CA LYS A 124 26.14 -25.10 14.29
C LYS A 124 24.88 -24.43 14.84
N GLY A 125 24.26 -25.00 15.87
CA GLY A 125 23.11 -24.41 16.57
C GLY A 125 23.52 -23.42 17.65
N PHE A 126 22.53 -22.80 18.30
CA PHE A 126 22.74 -21.74 19.29
C PHE A 126 21.86 -21.93 20.53
N HIS A 127 22.40 -21.62 21.70
CA HIS A 127 21.63 -21.44 22.94
C HIS A 127 21.63 -19.97 23.31
N ILE A 128 20.46 -19.34 23.38
CA ILE A 128 20.28 -17.98 23.88
C ILE A 128 19.74 -18.08 25.30
N TRP A 129 20.49 -17.51 26.25
CA TRP A 129 20.10 -17.47 27.65
C TRP A 129 19.53 -16.12 28.00
N VAL A 130 18.36 -16.11 28.65
CA VAL A 130 17.64 -14.89 29.04
C VAL A 130 17.00 -15.06 30.41
N ARG A 131 16.69 -13.94 31.08
CA ARG A 131 15.80 -13.96 32.24
C ARG A 131 14.34 -13.86 31.80
N GLY A 132 13.53 -14.80 32.24
CA GLY A 132 12.10 -14.95 32.00
C GLY A 132 11.65 -16.39 32.21
N ASN A 133 10.34 -16.62 32.31
CA ASN A 133 9.75 -17.93 32.59
C ASN A 133 8.46 -18.12 31.78
N ILE A 134 8.35 -19.25 31.07
CA ILE A 134 7.19 -19.62 30.25
C ILE A 134 6.41 -20.83 30.82
N GLY A 135 6.83 -21.34 31.98
CA GLY A 135 6.38 -22.60 32.52
C GLY A 135 6.78 -23.77 31.62
N ALA A 136 5.79 -24.53 31.17
CA ALA A 136 6.01 -25.72 30.36
C ALA A 136 6.64 -25.39 29.00
N GLY A 137 7.70 -26.13 28.64
CA GLY A 137 8.46 -25.95 27.41
C GLY A 137 7.61 -25.94 26.13
N ARG A 138 8.15 -25.28 25.10
CA ARG A 138 7.49 -25.07 23.81
C ARG A 138 8.48 -25.31 22.67
N ARG A 139 8.03 -25.97 21.60
CA ARG A 139 8.87 -26.28 20.44
C ARG A 139 8.06 -26.15 19.16
N ARG A 140 8.63 -25.52 18.14
CA ARG A 140 8.10 -25.49 16.77
C ARG A 140 9.16 -25.05 15.77
N ASP A 141 9.18 -25.66 14.59
CA ASP A 141 9.97 -25.23 13.42
C ASP A 141 11.43 -24.89 13.79
N GLY A 142 12.12 -25.84 14.43
CA GLY A 142 13.54 -25.74 14.80
C GLY A 142 13.87 -24.87 16.02
N VAL A 143 12.88 -24.19 16.63
CA VAL A 143 13.04 -23.38 17.85
C VAL A 143 12.44 -24.11 19.04
N GLU A 144 13.22 -24.31 20.10
CA GLU A 144 12.78 -24.84 21.39
C GLU A 144 13.00 -23.82 22.51
N VAL A 145 12.03 -23.69 23.43
CA VAL A 145 12.10 -22.75 24.56
C VAL A 145 11.79 -23.53 25.83
N TYR A 146 12.69 -23.46 26.81
CA TYR A 146 12.57 -24.15 28.09
C TYR A 146 12.91 -23.21 29.25
N SER A 147 12.06 -23.23 30.29
CA SER A 147 12.30 -22.50 31.56
C SER A 147 12.39 -23.42 32.77
N GLN A 148 11.99 -24.69 32.65
CA GLN A 148 11.95 -25.63 33.77
C GLN A 148 12.04 -27.08 33.28
N GLU A 149 12.41 -27.98 34.19
CA GLU A 149 12.42 -29.44 34.01
C GLU A 149 13.22 -29.91 32.78
N ARG A 150 14.26 -29.15 32.41
CA ARG A 150 15.08 -29.44 31.23
C ARG A 150 16.56 -29.29 31.57
N PHE A 151 17.36 -30.24 31.09
CA PHE A 151 18.81 -30.18 31.11
C PHE A 151 19.32 -29.58 29.80
N ILE A 152 20.13 -28.53 29.89
CA ILE A 152 20.76 -27.86 28.75
C ILE A 152 22.27 -28.11 28.81
N ILE A 153 22.86 -28.64 27.74
CA ILE A 153 24.31 -28.83 27.65
C ILE A 153 24.95 -27.47 27.40
N CYS A 154 25.80 -27.02 28.32
CA CYS A 154 26.47 -25.74 28.21
C CYS A 154 27.86 -25.93 27.61
N THR A 155 28.24 -25.10 26.63
CA THR A 155 29.54 -25.26 25.94
C THR A 155 30.55 -24.20 26.34
N GLY A 156 30.12 -23.00 26.75
CA GLY A 156 30.99 -21.85 26.95
C GLY A 156 31.64 -21.34 25.65
N ASN A 157 31.22 -21.86 24.49
CA ASN A 157 31.68 -21.39 23.18
C ASN A 157 30.86 -20.16 22.77
N VAL A 158 31.24 -19.03 23.34
CA VAL A 158 30.49 -17.78 23.24
C VAL A 158 30.39 -17.32 21.79
N TYR A 159 29.16 -17.08 21.35
CA TYR A 159 28.83 -16.42 20.08
C TYR A 159 28.56 -14.93 20.29
N LEU A 160 27.78 -14.60 21.34
CA LEU A 160 27.52 -13.23 21.76
C LEU A 160 27.84 -13.09 23.26
N ASP A 161 28.91 -12.34 23.55
CA ASP A 161 29.38 -12.11 24.92
C ASP A 161 28.62 -10.93 25.55
N LYS A 162 27.43 -11.23 26.05
CA LYS A 162 26.55 -10.28 26.76
C LYS A 162 26.09 -10.86 28.10
N PRO A 163 25.71 -10.02 29.08
CA PRO A 163 25.00 -10.48 30.27
C PRO A 163 23.70 -11.21 29.90
N ILE A 164 23.17 -12.03 30.81
CA ILE A 164 21.83 -12.59 30.64
C ILE A 164 20.80 -11.49 30.93
N GLU A 165 20.17 -11.00 29.86
CA GLU A 165 19.22 -9.89 29.91
C GLU A 165 17.80 -10.36 30.27
N ASN A 166 17.01 -9.49 30.90
CA ASN A 166 15.58 -9.76 31.14
C ASN A 166 14.76 -9.50 29.88
N ARG A 167 14.16 -10.56 29.34
CA ARG A 167 13.46 -10.55 28.06
C ARG A 167 12.07 -11.20 28.13
N GLN A 168 11.42 -11.22 29.30
CA GLN A 168 10.10 -11.86 29.50
C GLN A 168 9.09 -11.52 28.38
N ASP A 169 8.92 -10.24 28.05
CA ASP A 169 7.96 -9.80 27.02
C ASP A 169 8.27 -10.38 25.62
N LEU A 170 9.56 -10.51 25.27
CA LEU A 170 9.99 -11.08 24.00
C LEU A 170 9.86 -12.60 23.99
N ILE A 171 10.11 -13.27 25.12
CA ILE A 171 9.88 -14.71 25.26
C ILE A 171 8.38 -15.02 25.14
N ASP A 172 7.52 -14.23 25.77
CA ASP A 172 6.06 -14.41 25.70
C ASP A 172 5.55 -14.21 24.27
N MET A 173 6.13 -13.26 23.53
CA MET A 173 5.86 -13.08 22.09
C MET A 173 6.27 -14.31 21.29
N LEU A 174 7.51 -14.79 21.48
CA LEU A 174 8.04 -15.97 20.78
C LEU A 174 7.21 -17.23 21.10
N VAL A 175 6.85 -17.45 22.36
CA VAL A 175 6.01 -18.58 22.79
C VAL A 175 4.58 -18.45 22.29
N SER A 176 4.02 -17.25 22.23
CA SER A 176 2.70 -17.03 21.64
C SER A 176 2.69 -17.40 20.15
N GLU A 177 3.76 -17.12 19.42
CA GLU A 177 3.91 -17.53 18.01
C GLU A 177 4.06 -19.05 17.88
N ILE A 178 4.79 -19.69 18.79
CA ILE A 178 4.92 -21.15 18.87
C ILE A 178 3.58 -21.82 19.26
N GLY A 179 2.79 -21.17 20.12
CA GLY A 179 1.59 -21.72 20.77
C GLY A 179 0.25 -21.56 20.03
N GLN A 180 0.20 -20.88 18.88
CA GLN A 180 -1.02 -20.81 18.08
C GLN A 180 -1.33 -22.15 17.38
N ASN A 181 -2.04 -23.04 18.09
CA ASN A 181 -3.14 -23.89 17.57
C ASN A 181 -3.52 -25.01 18.56
N LYS A 182 -4.22 -24.65 19.65
CA LYS A 182 -5.11 -25.59 20.35
C LYS A 182 -6.53 -25.02 20.31
N PHE A 183 -7.22 -25.24 19.18
CA PHE A 183 -8.68 -25.15 19.15
C PHE A 183 -9.24 -26.49 19.62
N SER A 184 -10.22 -26.48 20.52
CA SER A 184 -10.99 -27.66 20.88
C SER A 184 -11.65 -28.22 19.61
N LEU A 185 -11.36 -29.47 19.28
CA LEU A 185 -11.84 -30.13 18.06
C LEU A 185 -13.38 -30.20 18.08
N LEU A 186 -14.04 -29.28 17.40
CA LEU A 186 -15.42 -29.47 16.97
C LEU A 186 -15.47 -30.61 15.96
N GLU A 187 -16.41 -31.52 16.16
CA GLU A 187 -16.70 -32.58 15.21
C GLU A 187 -17.32 -31.96 13.94
N LEU A 188 -16.73 -32.20 12.77
CA LEU A 188 -17.27 -31.66 11.51
C LEU A 188 -18.58 -32.39 11.18
N LYS A 189 -19.70 -31.70 11.38
CA LYS A 189 -20.99 -32.16 10.86
C LYS A 189 -21.04 -31.88 9.35
N GLU A 190 -21.40 -32.87 8.56
CA GLU A 190 -21.63 -32.71 7.13
C GLU A 190 -23.03 -32.14 6.87
N PHE A 191 -23.10 -31.18 5.95
CA PHE A 191 -24.33 -30.51 5.52
C PHE A 191 -24.57 -30.75 4.03
N PRO A 192 -25.84 -30.77 3.59
CA PRO A 192 -26.16 -30.92 2.17
C PRO A 192 -25.64 -29.73 1.36
N GLU A 193 -25.40 -29.98 0.07
CA GLU A 193 -25.06 -28.93 -0.89
C GLU A 193 -26.32 -28.12 -1.20
N GLU A 194 -26.30 -26.81 -0.93
CA GLU A 194 -27.44 -25.92 -1.16
C GLU A 194 -27.40 -25.28 -2.56
N GLU A 195 -26.20 -25.18 -3.14
CA GLU A 195 -25.93 -24.52 -4.42
C GLU A 195 -24.89 -25.31 -5.23
N SER A 196 -24.88 -25.11 -6.55
CA SER A 196 -23.88 -25.74 -7.42
C SER A 196 -22.49 -25.12 -7.26
N ASP A 197 -21.46 -25.90 -7.59
CA ASP A 197 -20.06 -25.44 -7.61
C ASP A 197 -19.89 -24.16 -8.45
N ASP A 198 -20.50 -24.09 -9.62
CA ASP A 198 -20.48 -22.91 -10.50
C ASP A 198 -21.12 -21.68 -9.86
N ALA A 199 -22.23 -21.85 -9.14
CA ALA A 199 -22.90 -20.74 -8.45
C ALA A 199 -22.01 -20.16 -7.34
N ILE A 200 -21.32 -21.04 -6.60
CA ILE A 200 -20.37 -20.63 -5.55
C ILE A 200 -19.17 -19.91 -6.14
N LEU A 201 -18.59 -20.42 -7.22
CA LEU A 201 -17.48 -19.76 -7.92
C LEU A 201 -17.89 -18.40 -8.48
N GLN A 202 -19.09 -18.29 -9.07
CA GLN A 202 -19.61 -17.00 -9.53
C GLN A 202 -19.77 -15.99 -8.39
N LYS A 203 -20.23 -16.42 -7.20
CA LYS A 203 -20.31 -15.57 -6.01
C LYS A 203 -18.93 -15.10 -5.55
N LEU A 204 -17.94 -16.00 -5.53
CA LEU A 204 -16.56 -15.68 -5.18
C LEU A 204 -15.91 -14.70 -6.18
N HIS A 205 -16.20 -14.83 -7.47
CA HIS A 205 -15.73 -13.87 -8.49
C HIS A 205 -16.40 -12.50 -8.40
N LYS A 206 -17.60 -12.40 -7.81
CA LYS A 206 -18.33 -11.14 -7.59
C LYS A 206 -18.08 -10.51 -6.21
N ALA A 207 -17.42 -11.22 -5.30
CA ALA A 207 -17.16 -10.75 -3.94
C ALA A 207 -16.13 -9.60 -3.92
N SER A 208 -16.17 -8.76 -2.88
CA SER A 208 -15.22 -7.63 -2.71
C SER A 208 -13.76 -8.08 -2.59
N ASN A 209 -13.50 -9.34 -2.26
CA ASN A 209 -12.19 -9.97 -2.18
C ASN A 209 -11.87 -10.88 -3.38
N SER A 210 -12.54 -10.69 -4.53
CA SER A 210 -12.40 -11.54 -5.72
C SER A 210 -10.98 -11.59 -6.27
N GLU A 211 -10.24 -10.47 -6.26
CA GLU A 211 -8.84 -10.43 -6.71
C GLU A 211 -7.96 -11.39 -5.89
N LYS A 212 -8.14 -11.37 -4.57
CA LYS A 212 -7.44 -12.28 -3.64
C LYS A 212 -7.85 -13.73 -3.85
N PHE A 213 -9.15 -13.98 -4.13
CA PHE A 213 -9.64 -15.32 -4.47
C PHE A 213 -9.01 -15.84 -5.76
N VAL A 214 -9.00 -15.05 -6.84
CA VAL A 214 -8.42 -15.43 -8.15
C VAL A 214 -6.95 -15.75 -8.01
N LEU A 215 -6.17 -14.90 -7.33
CA LEU A 215 -4.74 -15.13 -7.11
C LEU A 215 -4.46 -16.43 -6.32
N LEU A 216 -5.25 -16.70 -5.27
CA LEU A 216 -5.14 -17.95 -4.51
C LEU A 216 -5.60 -19.16 -5.34
N TRP A 217 -6.65 -19.00 -6.15
CA TRP A 217 -7.22 -20.05 -6.98
C TRP A 217 -6.24 -20.51 -8.08
N GLU A 218 -5.53 -19.56 -8.70
CA GLU A 218 -4.56 -19.80 -9.76
C GLU A 218 -3.14 -20.13 -9.24
N GLY A 219 -2.90 -20.01 -7.93
CA GLY A 219 -1.62 -20.35 -7.31
C GLY A 219 -0.56 -19.25 -7.40
N GLY A 220 -0.97 -17.99 -7.60
CA GLY A 220 -0.12 -16.80 -7.68
C GLY A 220 0.44 -16.35 -6.32
N LEU A 221 1.04 -17.27 -5.57
CA LEU A 221 1.57 -17.03 -4.22
C LEU A 221 2.64 -15.93 -4.17
N GLN A 222 3.42 -15.75 -5.23
CA GLN A 222 4.49 -14.73 -5.30
C GLN A 222 3.94 -13.29 -5.22
N ASN A 223 2.65 -13.09 -5.52
CA ASN A 223 1.98 -11.80 -5.51
C ASN A 223 1.22 -11.53 -4.21
N LEU A 224 1.23 -12.47 -3.26
CA LEU A 224 0.49 -12.40 -2.00
C LEU A 224 1.46 -12.65 -0.84
N ASP A 225 1.56 -11.70 0.07
CA ASP A 225 2.48 -11.73 1.23
C ASP A 225 2.04 -12.75 2.30
N TYR A 226 2.04 -14.04 1.94
CA TYR A 226 1.74 -15.15 2.85
C TYR A 226 3.04 -15.80 3.36
N PRO A 227 3.27 -15.80 4.68
CA PRO A 227 4.40 -16.45 5.33
C PRO A 227 4.58 -17.94 5.02
N SER A 228 3.50 -18.66 4.65
CA SER A 228 3.60 -20.06 4.24
C SER A 228 2.45 -20.50 3.32
N GLN A 229 2.68 -21.58 2.58
CA GLN A 229 1.66 -22.19 1.73
C GLN A 229 0.46 -22.73 2.55
N SER A 230 0.66 -23.15 3.80
CA SER A 230 -0.46 -23.62 4.65
C SER A 230 -1.39 -22.47 5.07
N GLU A 231 -0.87 -21.25 5.17
CA GLU A 231 -1.69 -20.05 5.43
C GLU A 231 -2.48 -19.62 4.20
N ALA A 232 -1.89 -19.74 3.01
CA ALA A 232 -2.60 -19.54 1.75
C ALA A 232 -3.74 -20.56 1.55
N ASP A 233 -3.48 -21.83 1.88
CA ASP A 233 -4.50 -22.89 1.88
C ASP A 233 -5.67 -22.56 2.84
N MET A 234 -5.35 -22.08 4.05
CA MET A 234 -6.36 -21.67 5.03
C MET A 234 -7.17 -20.47 4.57
N ALA A 235 -6.54 -19.50 3.89
CA ALA A 235 -7.22 -18.34 3.35
C ALA A 235 -8.21 -18.74 2.24
N LEU A 236 -7.78 -19.56 1.28
CA LEU A 236 -8.66 -20.05 0.21
C LEU A 236 -9.80 -20.92 0.76
N MET A 237 -9.49 -21.85 1.67
CA MET A 237 -10.50 -22.70 2.31
C MET A 237 -11.51 -21.88 3.13
N SER A 238 -11.09 -20.78 3.76
CA SER A 238 -12.00 -19.87 4.49
C SER A 238 -12.99 -19.17 3.56
N MET A 239 -12.55 -18.78 2.36
CA MET A 239 -13.42 -18.18 1.34
C MET A 239 -14.45 -19.19 0.84
N LEU A 240 -14.06 -20.44 0.57
CA LEU A 240 -14.99 -21.50 0.16
C LEU A 240 -16.01 -21.81 1.25
N ALA A 241 -15.56 -21.93 2.51
CA ALA A 241 -16.40 -22.19 3.67
C ALA A 241 -17.37 -21.05 4.00
N LEU A 242 -17.14 -19.84 3.47
CA LEU A 242 -18.09 -18.73 3.60
C LEU A 242 -19.36 -18.97 2.79
N TYR A 243 -19.21 -19.52 1.57
CA TYR A 243 -20.28 -19.66 0.58
C TYR A 243 -20.88 -21.07 0.50
N SER A 244 -20.20 -22.10 1.01
CA SER A 244 -20.78 -23.44 1.13
C SER A 244 -20.84 -23.86 2.61
N PRO A 245 -21.97 -24.37 3.11
CA PRO A 245 -22.02 -25.08 4.39
C PRO A 245 -21.50 -26.52 4.30
N SER A 246 -21.47 -27.12 3.10
CA SER A 246 -21.02 -28.49 2.86
C SER A 246 -19.50 -28.59 2.89
N ASN A 247 -18.95 -29.41 3.81
CA ASN A 247 -17.51 -29.60 3.89
C ASN A 247 -17.02 -30.43 2.70
N ALA A 248 -17.83 -31.39 2.21
CA ALA A 248 -17.56 -32.14 0.98
C ALA A 248 -17.37 -31.23 -0.24
N GLN A 249 -18.27 -30.25 -0.42
CA GLN A 249 -18.15 -29.27 -1.50
C GLN A 249 -16.92 -28.37 -1.34
N CYS A 250 -16.62 -27.91 -0.13
CA CYS A 250 -15.41 -27.13 0.15
C CYS A 250 -14.12 -27.89 -0.20
N ARG A 251 -14.02 -29.18 0.17
CA ARG A 251 -12.88 -30.03 -0.17
C ARG A 251 -12.74 -30.22 -1.68
N ARG A 252 -13.87 -30.47 -2.37
CA ARG A 252 -13.92 -30.66 -3.82
C ARG A 252 -13.47 -29.40 -4.56
N LEU A 253 -14.03 -28.24 -4.23
CA LEU A 253 -13.65 -26.96 -4.83
C LEU A 253 -12.19 -26.60 -4.53
N PHE A 254 -11.72 -26.82 -3.30
CA PHE A 254 -10.31 -26.58 -2.97
C PHE A 254 -9.37 -27.37 -3.87
N ARG A 255 -9.66 -28.65 -4.13
CA ARG A 255 -8.87 -29.53 -5.02
C ARG A 255 -8.92 -29.14 -6.51
N GLN A 256 -9.85 -28.29 -6.92
CA GLN A 256 -9.89 -27.74 -8.27
C GLN A 256 -8.92 -26.58 -8.44
N SER A 257 -8.60 -25.85 -7.37
CA SER A 257 -7.59 -24.78 -7.37
C SER A 257 -6.17 -25.31 -7.57
N ALA A 258 -5.25 -24.41 -7.95
CA ALA A 258 -3.83 -24.69 -8.04
C ALA A 258 -3.22 -25.08 -6.67
N LEU A 259 -3.66 -24.43 -5.58
CA LEU A 259 -3.24 -24.77 -4.22
C LEU A 259 -3.67 -26.19 -3.80
N GLY A 260 -4.83 -26.64 -4.29
CA GLY A 260 -5.37 -27.96 -4.03
C GLY A 260 -4.67 -29.11 -4.75
N LYS A 261 -3.72 -28.83 -5.66
CA LYS A 261 -2.95 -29.85 -6.39
C LYS A 261 -1.77 -30.42 -5.60
N ARG A 262 -1.54 -29.97 -4.37
CA ARG A 262 -0.43 -30.45 -3.52
C ARG A 262 -0.70 -31.84 -2.96
N GLU A 263 0.34 -32.65 -2.82
CA GLU A 263 0.29 -34.01 -2.25
C GLU A 263 -0.45 -34.07 -0.90
N LYS A 264 -0.22 -33.10 -0.01
CA LYS A 264 -0.87 -33.01 1.31
C LYS A 264 -2.40 -32.81 1.24
N ALA A 265 -2.92 -32.20 0.17
CA ALA A 265 -4.36 -31.98 -0.04
C ALA A 265 -5.02 -33.10 -0.87
N ILE A 266 -4.25 -33.81 -1.68
CA ILE A 266 -4.71 -34.93 -2.53
C ILE A 266 -4.74 -36.25 -1.76
N LYS A 267 -3.74 -36.51 -0.90
CA LYS A 267 -3.51 -37.81 -0.26
C LYS A 267 -4.72 -38.33 0.52
N ASP A 268 -5.33 -37.49 1.35
CA ASP A 268 -6.52 -37.80 2.14
C ASP A 268 -7.26 -36.52 2.56
N ASP A 269 -8.41 -36.66 3.22
CA ASP A 269 -9.17 -35.53 3.76
C ASP A 269 -8.64 -35.01 5.10
N LYS A 270 -7.60 -35.63 5.70
CA LYS A 270 -7.15 -35.31 7.08
C LYS A 270 -6.63 -33.88 7.19
N TYR A 271 -5.88 -33.42 6.20
CA TYR A 271 -5.40 -32.04 6.15
C TYR A 271 -6.55 -31.04 5.98
N LEU A 272 -7.41 -31.26 4.97
CA LEU A 272 -8.51 -30.35 4.67
C LEU A 272 -9.55 -30.31 5.79
N ASN A 273 -9.82 -31.45 6.44
CA ASN A 273 -10.70 -31.52 7.60
C ASN A 273 -10.13 -30.76 8.80
N ARG A 274 -8.82 -30.84 9.07
CA ARG A 274 -8.20 -30.02 10.12
C ARG A 274 -8.32 -28.53 9.83
N THR A 275 -8.12 -28.13 8.57
CA THR A 275 -8.28 -26.73 8.14
C THR A 275 -9.72 -26.26 8.27
N LEU A 276 -10.69 -27.06 7.81
CA LEU A 276 -12.13 -26.76 7.94
C LEU A 276 -12.59 -26.73 9.40
N GLN A 277 -12.11 -27.65 10.25
CA GLN A 277 -12.37 -27.63 11.70
C GLN A 277 -11.95 -26.31 12.32
N ALA A 278 -10.72 -25.85 12.03
CA ALA A 278 -10.23 -24.58 12.54
C ALA A 278 -11.09 -23.38 12.08
N ILE A 279 -11.49 -23.36 10.81
CA ILE A 279 -12.33 -22.29 10.24
C ILE A 279 -13.71 -22.26 10.86
N ARG A 280 -14.39 -23.42 10.93
CA ARG A 280 -15.76 -23.54 11.45
C ARG A 280 -15.83 -23.26 12.94
N SER A 281 -14.87 -23.78 13.71
CA SER A 281 -14.79 -23.53 15.17
C SER A 281 -14.68 -22.05 15.49
N ARG A 282 -13.82 -21.33 14.75
CA ARG A 282 -13.62 -19.89 14.92
C ARG A 282 -14.89 -19.10 14.60
N ARG A 283 -15.64 -19.51 13.58
CA ARG A 283 -16.89 -18.85 13.16
C ARG A 283 -18.00 -19.07 14.18
N GLU A 284 -18.17 -20.30 14.68
CA GLU A 284 -19.16 -20.60 15.72
C GLU A 284 -18.86 -19.89 17.03
N GLU A 285 -17.59 -19.84 17.47
CA GLU A 285 -17.20 -19.10 18.68
C GLU A 285 -17.51 -17.60 18.54
N THR A 286 -17.22 -17.01 17.38
CA THR A 286 -17.51 -15.59 17.11
C THR A 286 -19.02 -15.30 17.08
N ILE A 287 -19.83 -16.16 16.45
CA ILE A 287 -21.29 -16.03 16.40
C ILE A 287 -21.91 -16.25 17.78
N ARG A 288 -21.43 -17.26 18.51
CA ARG A 288 -21.90 -17.56 19.87
C ARG A 288 -21.63 -16.38 20.79
N LEU A 289 -20.43 -15.83 20.77
CA LEU A 289 -20.08 -14.63 21.52
C LEU A 289 -20.94 -13.43 21.07
N GLY A 290 -21.16 -13.22 19.78
CA GLY A 290 -22.05 -12.15 19.29
C GLY A 290 -23.50 -12.27 19.79
N LYS A 291 -24.04 -13.49 19.85
CA LYS A 291 -25.41 -13.76 20.31
C LYS A 291 -25.58 -13.73 21.83
N GLU A 292 -24.59 -14.21 22.58
CA GLU A 292 -24.59 -14.13 24.05
C GLU A 292 -24.51 -12.65 24.50
N PHE A 293 -23.75 -11.81 23.78
CA PHE A 293 -23.65 -10.38 24.05
C PHE A 293 -24.90 -9.57 23.69
N ALA A 294 -25.57 -9.89 22.58
CA ALA A 294 -26.83 -9.23 22.20
C ALA A 294 -27.97 -9.45 23.22
N ASN A 295 -27.90 -10.54 24.01
CA ASN A 295 -28.92 -10.96 24.95
C ASN A 295 -28.56 -10.72 26.43
N SER A 296 -27.40 -10.12 26.74
CA SER A 296 -26.97 -9.88 28.12
C SER A 296 -27.56 -8.57 28.67
N PRO A 297 -28.10 -8.52 29.91
CA PRO A 297 -28.65 -7.31 30.50
C PRO A 297 -27.55 -6.26 30.69
N ARG A 298 -27.60 -5.16 29.93
CA ARG A 298 -26.62 -4.06 30.06
C ARG A 298 -26.75 -3.43 31.44
N ASN A 299 -25.66 -3.44 32.23
CA ASN A 299 -25.60 -2.71 33.50
C ASN A 299 -25.69 -1.21 33.21
N ASN A 300 -26.82 -0.65 33.61
CA ASN A 300 -27.32 0.66 33.25
C ASN A 300 -26.65 1.74 34.10
N THR A 301 -25.57 2.34 33.60
CA THR A 301 -25.06 3.62 34.11
C THR A 301 -24.68 4.54 32.95
N GLY A 302 -25.67 5.27 32.41
CA GLY A 302 -25.46 6.46 31.57
C GLY A 302 -25.97 6.36 30.14
N ASN A 303 -27.12 7.00 29.89
CA ASN A 303 -27.71 7.40 28.60
C ASN A 303 -27.48 6.43 27.40
N ASP A 304 -28.39 5.48 27.22
CA ASP A 304 -28.33 4.43 26.18
C ASP A 304 -28.35 4.97 24.72
N SER A 305 -28.71 6.24 24.51
CA SER A 305 -28.79 6.85 23.18
C SER A 305 -27.41 7.14 22.58
N TRP A 306 -27.15 6.66 21.36
CA TRP A 306 -25.95 7.02 20.57
C TRP A 306 -25.78 8.55 20.50
N PRO A 307 -24.54 9.08 20.65
CA PRO A 307 -24.28 10.46 20.24
C PRO A 307 -24.70 10.64 18.77
N PRO A 308 -25.13 11.84 18.35
CA PRO A 308 -25.48 12.09 16.96
C PRO A 308 -24.35 11.64 16.04
N LEU A 309 -24.67 10.79 15.06
CA LEU A 309 -23.70 10.29 14.11
C LEU A 309 -23.13 11.45 13.29
N LYS A 310 -21.85 11.74 13.47
CA LYS A 310 -21.15 12.81 12.74
C LYS A 310 -20.13 12.20 11.77
N PRO A 311 -19.93 12.80 10.59
CA PRO A 311 -18.93 12.33 9.65
C PRO A 311 -17.50 12.64 10.17
N ILE A 312 -16.54 11.73 9.97
CA ILE A 312 -15.12 11.92 10.39
C ILE A 312 -14.50 13.14 9.69
N VAL A 313 -14.89 13.35 8.43
CA VAL A 313 -14.54 14.54 7.65
C VAL A 313 -15.83 15.15 7.17
N SER A 314 -15.97 16.47 7.30
CA SER A 314 -16.97 17.23 6.56
C SER A 314 -16.75 16.97 5.06
N LYS A 315 -17.49 16.01 4.48
CA LYS A 315 -17.48 15.81 3.03
C LYS A 315 -18.18 17.01 2.41
N THR A 316 -17.42 18.06 2.11
CA THR A 316 -17.88 19.10 1.21
C THR A 316 -18.19 18.43 -0.12
N LYS A 317 -19.47 18.35 -0.51
CA LYS A 317 -19.85 17.71 -1.76
C LYS A 317 -19.24 18.50 -2.93
N GLY A 318 -18.62 17.80 -3.88
CA GLY A 318 -18.10 18.42 -5.10
C GLY A 318 -19.24 19.05 -5.90
N LEU A 319 -18.96 20.18 -6.56
CA LEU A 319 -19.93 20.78 -7.47
C LEU A 319 -20.08 19.89 -8.73
N PRO A 320 -21.26 19.82 -9.36
CA PRO A 320 -21.41 19.15 -10.66
C PRO A 320 -20.46 19.76 -11.70
N TYR A 321 -19.85 18.91 -12.54
CA TYR A 321 -18.95 19.38 -13.58
C TYR A 321 -19.72 20.25 -14.61
N PRO A 322 -19.24 21.45 -14.97
CA PRO A 322 -19.96 22.37 -15.84
C PRO A 322 -19.77 22.00 -17.32
N ILE A 323 -20.34 20.86 -17.73
CA ILE A 323 -20.23 20.35 -19.10
C ILE A 323 -20.72 21.34 -20.17
N HIS A 324 -21.70 22.17 -19.80
CA HIS A 324 -22.24 23.23 -20.64
C HIS A 324 -21.23 24.35 -20.97
N ALA A 325 -20.09 24.39 -20.27
CA ALA A 325 -19.00 25.30 -20.58
C ALA A 325 -18.06 24.74 -21.66
N LEU A 326 -18.07 23.44 -21.94
CA LEU A 326 -17.30 22.89 -23.06
C LEU A 326 -17.89 23.37 -24.40
N PRO A 327 -17.05 23.74 -25.39
CA PRO A 327 -17.50 23.99 -26.76
C PRO A 327 -18.24 22.80 -27.38
N LYS A 328 -19.07 23.06 -28.40
CA LYS A 328 -20.05 22.07 -28.90
C LYS A 328 -19.40 20.75 -29.35
N LYS A 329 -18.31 20.79 -30.11
CA LYS A 329 -17.64 19.58 -30.62
C LYS A 329 -17.02 18.78 -29.48
N ILE A 330 -16.33 19.47 -28.57
CA ILE A 330 -15.70 18.84 -27.39
C ILE A 330 -16.78 18.24 -26.47
N ARG A 331 -17.85 19.00 -26.21
CA ARG A 331 -18.97 18.59 -25.36
C ARG A 331 -19.62 17.31 -25.89
N ALA A 332 -19.97 17.28 -27.17
CA ALA A 332 -20.63 16.13 -27.79
C ALA A 332 -19.77 14.87 -27.67
N ALA A 333 -18.45 14.96 -27.92
CA ALA A 333 -17.55 13.84 -27.76
C ALA A 333 -17.41 13.39 -26.29
N VAL A 334 -17.34 14.34 -25.35
CA VAL A 334 -17.32 14.03 -23.91
C VAL A 334 -18.61 13.37 -23.45
N GLU A 335 -19.77 13.85 -23.89
CA GLU A 335 -21.08 13.27 -23.58
C GLU A 335 -21.21 11.85 -24.15
N GLU A 336 -20.79 11.64 -25.39
CA GLU A 336 -20.85 10.34 -26.06
C GLU A 336 -19.94 9.31 -25.36
N VAL A 337 -18.69 9.68 -25.05
CA VAL A 337 -17.77 8.81 -24.30
C VAL A 337 -18.26 8.59 -22.86
N GLN A 338 -18.80 9.62 -22.20
CA GLN A 338 -19.35 9.51 -20.85
C GLN A 338 -20.58 8.61 -20.82
N HIS A 339 -21.46 8.71 -21.81
CA HIS A 339 -22.64 7.87 -21.93
C HIS A 339 -22.26 6.39 -22.03
N PHE A 340 -21.29 6.07 -22.88
CA PHE A 340 -20.81 4.70 -23.05
C PHE A 340 -20.03 4.19 -21.83
N THR A 341 -18.99 4.91 -21.42
CA THR A 341 -18.10 4.46 -20.32
C THR A 341 -18.77 4.50 -18.95
N GLN A 342 -19.79 5.35 -18.81
CA GLN A 342 -20.41 5.75 -17.53
C GLN A 342 -19.37 6.17 -16.49
N ALA A 343 -18.23 6.68 -16.96
CA ALA A 343 -17.18 7.18 -16.10
C ALA A 343 -17.56 8.56 -15.54
N PRO A 344 -16.91 9.04 -14.47
CA PRO A 344 -17.21 10.35 -13.93
C PRO A 344 -16.92 11.45 -14.96
N LEU A 345 -17.89 12.33 -15.16
CA LEU A 345 -17.88 13.32 -16.25
C LEU A 345 -16.63 14.21 -16.27
N ALA A 346 -16.19 14.69 -15.09
CA ALA A 346 -14.98 15.52 -14.99
C ALA A 346 -13.71 14.79 -15.46
N MET A 347 -13.65 13.46 -15.27
CA MET A 347 -12.52 12.65 -15.71
C MET A 347 -12.49 12.51 -17.24
N VAL A 348 -13.65 12.24 -17.85
CA VAL A 348 -13.79 12.17 -19.32
C VAL A 348 -13.40 13.51 -19.95
N ALA A 349 -13.87 14.62 -19.37
CA ALA A 349 -13.53 15.96 -19.84
C ALA A 349 -12.03 16.29 -19.66
N SER A 350 -11.41 15.92 -18.53
CA SER A 350 -9.96 16.08 -18.33
C SER A 350 -9.15 15.30 -19.36
N SER A 351 -9.54 14.06 -19.71
CA SER A 351 -8.89 13.29 -20.79
C SER A 351 -8.96 14.06 -22.11
N ALA A 352 -10.13 14.56 -22.50
CA ALA A 352 -10.31 15.33 -23.73
C ALA A 352 -9.49 16.64 -23.74
N LEU A 353 -9.54 17.43 -22.67
CA LEU A 353 -8.82 18.71 -22.60
C LEU A 353 -7.30 18.51 -22.55
N SER A 354 -6.82 17.46 -21.89
CA SER A 354 -5.39 17.14 -21.86
C SER A 354 -4.84 16.73 -23.22
N SER A 355 -5.62 15.99 -24.03
CA SER A 355 -5.22 15.63 -25.39
C SER A 355 -5.21 16.84 -26.32
N ILE A 356 -6.21 17.73 -26.23
CA ILE A 356 -6.24 19.01 -26.97
C ILE A 356 -5.02 19.86 -26.59
N SER A 357 -4.73 20.01 -25.30
CA SER A 357 -3.55 20.74 -24.82
C SER A 357 -2.26 20.20 -25.45
N LEU A 358 -2.10 18.89 -25.50
CA LEU A 358 -0.91 18.23 -26.03
C LEU A 358 -0.67 18.53 -27.52
N VAL A 359 -1.73 18.62 -28.34
CA VAL A 359 -1.60 18.89 -29.78
C VAL A 359 -1.57 20.38 -30.12
N VAL A 360 -2.20 21.24 -29.29
CA VAL A 360 -2.24 22.70 -29.54
C VAL A 360 -0.98 23.40 -29.06
N GLN A 361 -0.36 22.94 -27.97
CA GLN A 361 0.73 23.66 -27.30
C GLN A 361 1.92 24.03 -28.18
N GLY A 362 2.19 23.25 -29.23
CA GLY A 362 3.29 23.53 -30.16
C GLY A 362 2.99 24.66 -31.15
N LEU A 363 1.72 25.00 -31.35
CA LEU A 363 1.27 25.95 -32.39
C LEU A 363 1.15 27.38 -31.86
N VAL A 364 0.68 27.53 -30.61
CA VAL A 364 0.38 28.84 -30.04
C VAL A 364 0.83 29.01 -28.60
N ASP A 365 1.21 30.24 -28.30
CA ASP A 365 1.28 30.78 -26.95
C ASP A 365 0.11 31.74 -26.74
N VAL A 366 -0.24 32.02 -25.48
CA VAL A 366 -1.33 32.94 -25.14
C VAL A 366 -0.78 34.26 -24.59
N GLN A 367 -1.21 35.35 -25.19
CA GLN A 367 -0.86 36.70 -24.76
C GLN A 367 -2.00 37.33 -23.96
N ARG A 368 -1.74 37.60 -22.68
CA ARG A 368 -2.67 38.24 -21.76
C ARG A 368 -2.48 39.75 -21.72
N GLY A 369 -1.37 40.29 -22.18
CA GLY A 369 -1.07 41.72 -22.17
C GLY A 369 0.35 41.96 -22.66
N ASN A 370 0.77 43.23 -22.70
CA ASN A 370 2.12 43.58 -23.14
C ASN A 370 3.16 42.83 -22.29
N LYS A 371 3.96 41.97 -22.95
CA LYS A 371 4.98 41.09 -22.35
C LYS A 371 4.45 40.00 -21.39
N LEU A 372 3.14 39.79 -21.33
CA LEU A 372 2.53 38.71 -20.55
C LEU A 372 2.12 37.59 -21.50
N GLU A 373 3.09 36.78 -21.87
CA GLU A 373 2.95 35.61 -22.74
C GLU A 373 3.24 34.34 -21.96
N SER A 374 2.53 33.26 -22.29
CA SER A 374 2.80 31.95 -21.71
C SER A 374 2.43 30.84 -22.70
N PRO A 375 3.01 29.64 -22.56
CA PRO A 375 2.55 28.46 -23.30
C PRO A 375 1.05 28.24 -23.15
N SER A 376 0.41 27.69 -24.18
CA SER A 376 -0.97 27.19 -24.06
C SER A 376 -1.06 25.81 -23.36
N SER A 377 0.09 25.24 -22.98
CA SER A 377 0.18 23.98 -22.23
C SER A 377 -0.58 24.01 -20.91
N CYS A 378 -1.35 22.96 -20.65
CA CYS A 378 -2.16 22.77 -19.45
C CYS A 378 -1.77 21.48 -18.71
N PHE A 379 -1.84 21.53 -17.39
CA PHE A 379 -1.65 20.36 -16.51
C PHE A 379 -2.99 19.98 -15.88
N PHE A 380 -3.43 18.74 -16.08
CA PHE A 380 -4.64 18.16 -15.50
C PHE A 380 -4.29 17.04 -14.53
N LEU A 381 -4.93 17.02 -13.36
CA LEU A 381 -4.81 15.94 -12.38
C LEU A 381 -6.20 15.47 -11.96
N THR A 382 -6.55 14.24 -12.29
CA THR A 382 -7.82 13.63 -11.87
C THR A 382 -7.58 12.51 -10.86
N ILE A 383 -8.25 12.60 -9.71
CA ILE A 383 -8.21 11.59 -8.66
C ILE A 383 -9.45 10.70 -8.81
N ALA A 384 -9.24 9.42 -9.15
CA ALA A 384 -10.30 8.46 -9.41
C ALA A 384 -9.90 7.04 -8.98
N GLU A 385 -10.84 6.29 -8.41
CA GLU A 385 -10.64 4.95 -7.85
C GLU A 385 -10.29 3.88 -8.90
N THR A 386 -9.89 2.69 -8.44
CA THR A 386 -9.75 1.50 -9.31
C THR A 386 -11.08 1.16 -9.95
N GLY A 387 -11.09 0.78 -11.23
CA GLY A 387 -12.31 0.42 -11.95
C GLY A 387 -13.14 1.59 -12.48
N GLU A 388 -12.66 2.83 -12.36
CA GLU A 388 -13.34 4.05 -12.87
C GLU A 388 -13.31 4.23 -14.40
N ARG A 389 -12.77 3.26 -15.16
CA ARG A 389 -12.60 3.35 -16.64
C ARG A 389 -11.64 4.45 -17.10
N LYS A 390 -10.71 4.86 -16.23
CA LYS A 390 -9.58 5.80 -16.49
C LYS A 390 -8.91 5.55 -17.85
N THR A 391 -8.29 4.38 -18.00
CA THR A 391 -7.56 3.97 -19.19
C THR A 391 -8.44 3.88 -20.44
N THR A 392 -9.73 3.58 -20.29
CA THR A 392 -10.68 3.56 -21.40
C THR A 392 -10.96 4.96 -21.92
N CYS A 393 -11.17 5.94 -21.02
CA CYS A 393 -11.41 7.33 -21.39
C CYS A 393 -10.19 7.92 -22.13
N ASP A 394 -8.99 7.72 -21.60
CA ASP A 394 -7.75 8.18 -22.25
C ASP A 394 -7.57 7.54 -23.63
N ARG A 395 -7.96 6.27 -23.80
CA ARG A 395 -7.84 5.57 -25.10
C ARG A 395 -8.65 6.25 -26.21
N PHE A 396 -9.86 6.71 -25.91
CA PHE A 396 -10.68 7.42 -26.89
C PHE A 396 -10.00 8.72 -27.35
N PHE A 397 -9.64 9.59 -26.40
CA PHE A 397 -9.12 10.93 -26.73
C PHE A 397 -7.66 10.95 -27.18
N MET A 398 -6.88 9.90 -26.92
CA MET A 398 -5.47 9.78 -27.34
C MET A 398 -5.29 9.02 -28.65
N LYS A 399 -6.34 8.45 -29.25
CA LYS A 399 -6.27 7.62 -30.45
C LYS A 399 -5.54 8.33 -31.60
N ALA A 400 -5.98 9.53 -31.97
CA ALA A 400 -5.38 10.33 -33.06
C ALA A 400 -3.90 10.60 -32.83
N ILE A 401 -3.49 10.93 -31.60
CA ILE A 401 -2.10 11.25 -31.25
C ILE A 401 -1.22 10.00 -31.39
N ARG A 402 -1.68 8.85 -30.87
CA ARG A 402 -0.95 7.58 -30.95
C ARG A 402 -0.82 7.08 -32.39
N GLU A 403 -1.87 7.20 -33.19
CA GLU A 403 -1.84 6.85 -34.61
C GLU A 403 -0.88 7.76 -35.39
N TYR A 404 -0.89 9.05 -35.11
CA TYR A 404 0.01 10.02 -35.72
C TYR A 404 1.49 9.75 -35.36
N GLU A 405 1.79 9.52 -34.08
CA GLU A 405 3.15 9.19 -33.60
C GLU A 405 3.63 7.87 -34.24
N LYS A 406 2.76 6.83 -34.30
CA LYS A 406 3.07 5.56 -34.96
C LYS A 406 3.34 5.72 -36.46
N ALA A 407 2.60 6.58 -37.16
CA ALA A 407 2.80 6.85 -38.58
C ALA A 407 4.12 7.60 -38.89
N HIS A 408 4.74 8.21 -37.87
CA HIS A 408 6.01 8.94 -37.98
C HIS A 408 7.20 8.18 -37.40
N HIS A 409 6.96 7.14 -36.59
CA HIS A 409 8.00 6.23 -36.10
C HIS A 409 8.75 5.55 -37.25
N GLY A 410 10.08 5.52 -37.18
CA GLY A 410 10.94 4.80 -38.13
C GLY A 410 11.33 5.56 -39.41
N LYS A 411 10.94 6.84 -39.56
CA LYS A 411 11.46 7.71 -40.63
C LYS A 411 12.91 8.11 -40.31
N ASN A 412 13.85 7.99 -41.26
CA ASN A 412 15.27 8.29 -41.00
C ASN A 412 15.50 9.78 -40.74
N ALA A 413 16.03 10.09 -39.56
CA ALA A 413 16.37 11.44 -39.09
C ALA A 413 17.76 11.85 -39.58
N THR A 414 17.88 12.31 -40.83
CA THR A 414 19.09 13.02 -41.26
C THR A 414 18.93 14.54 -41.23
N THR A 415 17.70 15.07 -41.26
CA THR A 415 17.43 16.53 -41.17
C THR A 415 16.06 16.93 -40.57
N LEU A 416 15.14 16.00 -40.27
CA LEU A 416 13.80 16.32 -39.71
C LEU A 416 13.65 15.87 -38.25
N LYS A 417 13.14 16.75 -37.39
CA LYS A 417 12.68 16.39 -36.03
C LYS A 417 11.45 15.49 -36.14
N ILE A 418 11.51 14.27 -35.60
CA ILE A 418 10.41 13.29 -35.65
C ILE A 418 9.44 13.54 -34.50
N PRO A 419 8.12 13.68 -34.75
CA PRO A 419 7.13 13.84 -33.69
C PRO A 419 7.19 12.74 -32.63
N ARG A 420 7.40 13.15 -31.38
CA ARG A 420 7.30 12.31 -30.18
C ARG A 420 6.50 13.08 -29.13
N PHE A 421 5.30 12.61 -28.83
CA PHE A 421 4.35 13.36 -27.99
C PHE A 421 4.25 12.80 -26.57
N ILE A 422 4.45 11.49 -26.37
CA ILE A 422 4.11 10.83 -25.11
C ILE A 422 5.38 10.32 -24.41
N TYR A 423 5.54 10.71 -23.15
CA TYR A 423 6.57 10.21 -22.23
C TYR A 423 5.92 9.49 -21.05
N ALA A 424 6.52 8.39 -20.56
CA ALA A 424 5.94 7.55 -19.51
C ALA A 424 6.92 7.16 -18.39
N ASP A 425 8.16 6.79 -18.71
CA ASP A 425 9.22 6.50 -17.74
C ASP A 425 10.52 7.15 -18.23
N ILE A 426 10.77 8.38 -17.76
CA ILE A 426 11.89 9.20 -18.23
C ILE A 426 12.51 9.98 -17.07
N THR A 427 13.84 10.01 -17.05
CA THR A 427 14.57 10.83 -16.08
C THR A 427 14.46 12.32 -16.45
N PRO A 428 14.60 13.26 -15.48
CA PRO A 428 14.66 14.69 -15.78
C PRO A 428 15.68 15.00 -16.88
N GLU A 429 16.82 14.34 -16.78
CA GLU A 429 17.96 14.47 -17.66
C GLU A 429 17.69 14.04 -19.11
N ALA A 430 16.97 12.92 -19.28
CA ALA A 430 16.61 12.41 -20.60
C ALA A 430 15.46 13.23 -21.20
N LEU A 431 14.46 13.61 -20.40
CA LEU A 431 13.35 14.44 -20.85
C LEU A 431 13.86 15.78 -21.40
N ALA A 432 14.78 16.39 -20.67
CA ALA A 432 15.38 17.65 -21.07
C ALA A 432 16.14 17.54 -22.41
N HIS A 433 16.90 16.47 -22.59
CA HIS A 433 17.66 16.23 -23.83
C HIS A 433 16.74 15.99 -25.02
N GLU A 434 15.70 15.16 -24.86
CA GLU A 434 14.72 14.85 -25.90
C GLU A 434 13.97 16.10 -26.37
N LEU A 435 13.55 16.98 -25.45
CA LEU A 435 12.87 18.23 -25.79
C LEU A 435 13.81 19.25 -26.43
N ALA A 436 15.10 19.26 -26.06
CA ALA A 436 16.08 20.19 -26.62
C ALA A 436 16.52 19.80 -28.05
N LYS A 437 16.82 18.51 -28.26
CA LYS A 437 17.42 18.02 -29.52
C LYS A 437 16.41 17.35 -30.46
N GLY A 438 15.37 16.74 -29.90
CA GLY A 438 14.31 16.06 -30.63
C GLY A 438 13.11 16.95 -30.91
N TRP A 439 11.91 16.40 -30.73
CA TRP A 439 10.65 17.12 -30.91
C TRP A 439 10.36 18.00 -29.69
N PRO A 440 10.21 19.34 -29.87
CA PRO A 440 10.17 20.27 -28.73
C PRO A 440 8.79 20.41 -28.09
N SER A 441 7.81 19.57 -28.44
CA SER A 441 6.43 19.67 -27.95
C SER A 441 5.89 18.29 -27.58
N GLY A 442 5.78 18.00 -26.28
CA GLY A 442 5.29 16.71 -25.82
C GLY A 442 4.60 16.76 -24.46
N GLY A 443 4.45 15.63 -23.79
CA GLY A 443 3.75 15.57 -22.52
C GLY A 443 3.70 14.20 -21.88
N ILE A 444 3.20 14.17 -20.64
CA ILE A 444 2.92 12.95 -19.91
C ILE A 444 1.40 12.82 -19.77
N ILE A 445 0.82 11.88 -20.51
CA ILE A 445 -0.59 11.49 -20.38
C ILE A 445 -0.65 10.07 -19.81
N SER A 446 -1.08 9.92 -18.56
CA SER A 446 -1.10 8.64 -17.88
C SER A 446 -2.37 8.44 -17.06
N SER A 447 -3.00 7.27 -17.25
CA SER A 447 -4.11 6.79 -16.40
C SER A 447 -3.63 6.17 -15.09
N GLU A 448 -2.30 6.04 -14.91
CA GLU A 448 -1.63 5.50 -13.74
C GLU A 448 -0.50 6.44 -13.31
N ALA A 449 -0.85 7.57 -12.71
CA ALA A 449 0.15 8.53 -12.26
C ALA A 449 1.06 7.97 -11.14
N GLY A 450 0.74 6.82 -10.54
CA GLY A 450 1.63 6.13 -9.60
C GLY A 450 2.97 5.76 -10.21
N ALA A 451 3.00 5.44 -11.50
CA ALA A 451 4.26 5.25 -12.23
C ALA A 451 5.09 6.54 -12.28
N ILE A 452 4.46 7.71 -12.38
CA ILE A 452 5.16 9.01 -12.35
C ILE A 452 5.56 9.37 -10.92
N PHE A 453 4.64 9.23 -9.96
CA PHE A 453 4.82 9.57 -8.55
C PHE A 453 5.73 8.58 -7.79
N GLY A 454 6.07 7.43 -8.39
CA GLY A 454 6.94 6.39 -7.84
C GLY A 454 8.07 5.96 -8.78
N SER A 455 8.33 6.67 -9.89
CA SER A 455 9.41 6.37 -10.84
C SER A 455 10.80 6.61 -10.25
N HIS A 456 11.84 6.12 -10.93
CA HIS A 456 13.25 6.36 -10.61
C HIS A 456 13.61 7.85 -10.49
N GLY A 457 12.88 8.75 -11.18
CA GLY A 457 13.04 10.22 -11.08
C GLY A 457 12.43 10.85 -9.81
N MET A 458 11.85 10.04 -8.93
CA MET A 458 11.19 10.44 -7.69
C MET A 458 11.86 9.89 -6.43
N ASN A 459 13.10 9.40 -6.52
CA ASN A 459 13.90 9.18 -5.32
C ASN A 459 14.09 10.52 -4.55
N LYS A 460 14.34 10.45 -3.24
CA LYS A 460 14.47 11.64 -2.37
C LYS A 460 15.49 12.66 -2.91
N ASP A 461 16.49 12.21 -3.66
CA ASP A 461 17.60 13.03 -4.16
C ASP A 461 17.32 13.71 -5.52
N SER A 462 16.28 13.30 -6.25
CA SER A 462 15.97 13.82 -7.61
C SER A 462 14.57 14.40 -7.77
N ILE A 463 13.63 14.11 -6.87
CA ILE A 463 12.24 14.58 -6.96
C ILE A 463 12.15 16.11 -7.09
N THR A 464 12.92 16.87 -6.31
CA THR A 464 12.94 18.34 -6.38
C THR A 464 13.36 18.83 -7.77
N ARG A 465 14.39 18.22 -8.37
CA ARG A 465 14.87 18.59 -9.70
C ARG A 465 13.83 18.27 -10.77
N PHE A 466 13.19 17.11 -10.68
CA PHE A 466 12.16 16.73 -11.65
C PHE A 466 10.94 17.65 -11.60
N LEU A 467 10.40 17.91 -10.41
CA LEU A 467 9.25 18.80 -10.26
C LEU A 467 9.59 20.24 -10.67
N SER A 468 10.82 20.70 -10.41
CA SER A 468 11.30 22.01 -10.87
C SER A 468 11.41 22.09 -12.39
N LEU A 469 11.91 21.04 -13.04
CA LEU A 469 11.94 20.92 -14.50
C LEU A 469 10.53 21.03 -15.10
N LEU A 470 9.56 20.28 -14.54
CA LEU A 470 8.16 20.32 -15.00
C LEU A 470 7.54 21.70 -14.83
N ASN A 471 7.86 22.40 -13.74
CA ASN A 471 7.42 23.78 -13.51
C ASN A 471 7.97 24.74 -14.57
N GLN A 472 9.27 24.65 -14.89
CA GLN A 472 9.90 25.48 -15.92
C GLN A 472 9.31 25.21 -17.31
N LEU A 473 9.03 23.93 -17.62
CA LEU A 473 8.38 23.54 -18.87
C LEU A 473 6.95 24.08 -18.98
N TRP A 474 6.20 24.11 -17.86
CA TRP A 474 4.87 24.74 -17.82
C TRP A 474 4.96 26.26 -17.99
N ASP A 475 5.96 26.90 -17.37
CA ASP A 475 6.19 28.35 -17.48
C ASP A 475 6.65 28.74 -18.91
N GLY A 476 7.29 27.82 -19.64
CA GLY A 476 7.82 28.05 -20.99
C GLY A 476 9.10 28.88 -21.04
N ILE A 477 9.73 29.11 -19.88
CA ILE A 477 10.91 29.95 -19.74
C ILE A 477 12.15 29.15 -20.18
N PRO A 478 13.12 29.73 -20.93
CA PRO A 478 14.37 29.06 -21.23
C PRO A 478 15.18 28.75 -19.97
N PHE A 479 15.78 27.56 -19.91
CA PHE A 479 16.67 27.16 -18.80
C PHE A 479 17.80 26.26 -19.29
N SER A 480 18.92 26.24 -18.55
CA SER A 480 20.06 25.36 -18.81
C SER A 480 20.13 24.22 -17.81
N ILE A 481 20.58 23.06 -18.28
CA ILE A 481 21.00 21.94 -17.44
C ILE A 481 22.49 21.74 -17.66
N ASP A 482 23.26 22.12 -16.65
CA ASP A 482 24.71 21.97 -16.65
C ASP A 482 25.10 20.63 -16.00
N ARG A 483 25.97 19.86 -16.66
CA ARG A 483 26.54 18.64 -16.10
C ARG A 483 28.05 18.66 -16.20
N LYS A 484 28.70 18.05 -15.21
CA LYS A 484 30.17 17.96 -15.16
C LYS A 484 30.76 16.97 -16.19
N THR A 485 29.93 16.08 -16.75
CA THR A 485 30.34 14.95 -17.61
C THR A 485 29.83 15.03 -19.05
N SER A 486 29.04 16.05 -19.41
CA SER A 486 28.50 16.24 -20.77
C SER A 486 28.26 17.74 -21.05
N ASP A 487 28.18 18.11 -22.33
CA ASP A 487 27.87 19.49 -22.73
C ASP A 487 26.59 20.01 -22.08
N SER A 488 26.60 21.29 -21.67
CA SER A 488 25.43 22.00 -21.14
C SER A 488 24.29 21.98 -22.15
N ILE A 489 23.10 21.51 -21.73
CA ILE A 489 21.92 21.47 -22.60
C ILE A 489 21.04 22.67 -22.26
N MET A 490 20.86 23.57 -23.22
CA MET A 490 19.94 24.70 -23.10
C MET A 490 18.60 24.35 -23.73
N ILE A 491 17.53 24.37 -22.93
CA ILE A 491 16.17 24.20 -23.42
C ILE A 491 15.63 25.57 -23.76
N LYS A 492 15.35 25.78 -25.04
CA LYS A 492 14.75 27.00 -25.56
C LYS A 492 13.41 26.65 -26.18
N SER A 493 12.34 27.28 -25.68
CA SER A 493 11.01 27.19 -26.27
C SER A 493 10.46 25.75 -26.43
N ALA A 494 10.63 24.90 -25.42
CA ALA A 494 9.92 23.62 -25.36
C ALA A 494 8.47 23.81 -24.87
N ARG A 495 7.57 22.87 -25.22
CA ARG A 495 6.17 22.86 -24.80
C ARG A 495 5.85 21.53 -24.15
N PHE A 496 5.26 21.58 -22.95
CA PHE A 496 4.98 20.38 -22.17
C PHE A 496 3.62 20.42 -21.52
N SER A 497 2.79 19.42 -21.78
CA SER A 497 1.46 19.26 -21.17
C SER A 497 1.42 18.01 -20.28
N MET A 498 0.54 18.01 -19.29
CA MET A 498 0.35 16.86 -18.40
C MET A 498 -1.13 16.52 -18.26
N GLY A 499 -1.45 15.24 -18.36
CA GLY A 499 -2.77 14.68 -18.13
C GLY A 499 -2.62 13.46 -17.25
N LEU A 500 -2.75 13.65 -15.93
CA LEU A 500 -2.53 12.60 -14.96
C LEU A 500 -3.85 12.14 -14.36
N GLN A 501 -4.05 10.83 -14.31
CA GLN A 501 -5.10 10.22 -13.51
C GLN A 501 -4.47 9.31 -12.46
N CYS A 502 -4.89 9.43 -11.21
CA CYS A 502 -4.31 8.70 -10.09
C CYS A 502 -5.38 8.19 -9.14
N GLN A 503 -5.05 7.15 -8.37
CA GLN A 503 -5.89 6.70 -7.27
C GLN A 503 -5.76 7.63 -6.07
N SER A 504 -6.78 7.64 -5.21
CA SER A 504 -6.77 8.46 -3.99
C SER A 504 -5.58 8.11 -3.08
N VAL A 505 -5.23 6.82 -2.96
CA VAL A 505 -4.11 6.36 -2.14
C VAL A 505 -2.76 6.88 -2.66
N VAL A 506 -2.57 6.91 -3.99
CA VAL A 506 -1.32 7.38 -4.61
C VAL A 506 -1.09 8.86 -4.33
N ILE A 507 -2.12 9.69 -4.54
CA ILE A 507 -2.00 11.14 -4.29
C ILE A 507 -1.86 11.44 -2.79
N GLN A 508 -2.54 10.70 -1.91
CA GLN A 508 -2.38 10.83 -0.47
C GLN A 508 -0.94 10.53 -0.05
N LYS A 509 -0.37 9.41 -0.54
CA LYS A 509 1.02 9.06 -0.28
C LYS A 509 1.99 10.15 -0.76
N PHE A 510 1.82 10.65 -1.98
CA PHE A 510 2.63 11.74 -2.51
C PHE A 510 2.52 13.02 -1.66
N LEU A 511 1.32 13.37 -1.22
CA LEU A 511 1.08 14.54 -0.36
C LEU A 511 1.72 14.36 1.02
N THR A 512 1.69 13.16 1.60
CA THR A 512 2.36 12.85 2.86
C THR A 512 3.88 12.90 2.71
N ASP A 513 4.42 12.23 1.70
CA ASP A 513 5.87 12.05 1.54
C ASP A 513 6.57 13.31 0.99
N SER A 514 5.87 14.13 0.19
CA SER A 514 6.47 15.23 -0.59
C SER A 514 5.54 16.43 -0.80
N GLY A 515 4.38 16.48 -0.15
CA GLY A 515 3.39 17.56 -0.36
C GLY A 515 3.87 18.94 0.07
N ILE A 516 4.60 19.05 1.19
CA ILE A 516 5.19 20.32 1.65
C ILE A 516 6.15 20.86 0.59
N LEU A 517 7.03 20.00 0.06
CA LEU A 517 7.97 20.34 -1.01
C LEU A 517 7.21 20.75 -2.28
N ALA A 518 6.28 19.91 -2.74
CA ALA A 518 5.54 20.12 -3.98
C ALA A 518 4.68 21.41 -3.95
N ARG A 519 4.12 21.76 -2.79
CA ARG A 519 3.47 23.06 -2.58
C ARG A 519 4.48 24.20 -2.52
N GLY A 520 5.57 24.05 -1.78
CA GLY A 520 6.61 25.07 -1.61
C GLY A 520 7.24 25.52 -2.93
N ILE A 521 7.44 24.61 -3.88
CA ILE A 521 7.93 24.93 -5.23
C ILE A 521 6.82 25.31 -6.23
N GLY A 522 5.55 25.25 -5.81
CA GLY A 522 4.38 25.59 -6.61
C GLY A 522 4.00 24.57 -7.68
N PHE A 523 4.43 23.30 -7.56
CA PHE A 523 4.12 22.25 -8.55
C PHE A 523 2.61 21.97 -8.62
N LEU A 524 1.97 21.74 -7.47
CA LEU A 524 0.54 21.44 -7.41
C LEU A 524 -0.34 22.62 -7.87
N ALA A 525 0.13 23.86 -7.69
CA ALA A 525 -0.57 25.07 -8.11
C ALA A 525 -0.76 25.20 -9.63
N ARG A 526 -0.02 24.43 -10.44
CA ARG A 526 -0.12 24.44 -11.91
C ARG A 526 -1.20 23.50 -12.44
N PHE A 527 -1.72 22.59 -11.61
CA PHE A 527 -2.71 21.60 -12.04
C PHE A 527 -4.16 22.11 -11.95
N LEU A 528 -4.94 21.78 -12.97
CA LEU A 528 -6.40 21.77 -12.95
C LEU A 528 -6.84 20.44 -12.32
N VAL A 529 -7.15 20.47 -11.03
CA VAL A 529 -7.43 19.26 -10.23
C VAL A 529 -8.92 18.91 -10.25
N ALA A 530 -9.23 17.62 -10.30
CA ALA A 530 -10.59 17.09 -10.18
C ALA A 530 -10.60 15.84 -9.29
N LYS A 531 -11.55 15.72 -8.36
CA LYS A 531 -11.83 14.47 -7.63
C LYS A 531 -13.33 14.16 -7.74
N PRO A 532 -13.81 13.74 -8.92
CA PRO A 532 -15.23 13.52 -9.12
C PRO A 532 -15.77 12.40 -8.22
N GLU A 533 -17.09 12.42 -7.96
CA GLU A 533 -17.76 11.31 -7.29
C GLU A 533 -17.67 10.04 -8.15
N SER A 534 -17.47 8.90 -7.51
CA SER A 534 -17.43 7.60 -8.18
C SER A 534 -18.79 7.30 -8.79
N THR A 535 -18.79 6.77 -10.02
CA THR A 535 -20.01 6.25 -10.64
C THR A 535 -20.21 4.76 -10.37
N GLN A 536 -19.33 4.11 -9.60
CA GLN A 536 -19.43 2.69 -9.29
C GLN A 536 -20.70 2.40 -8.48
N GLY A 537 -21.33 1.26 -8.77
CA GLY A 537 -22.60 0.86 -8.15
C GLY A 537 -23.86 1.44 -8.81
N SER A 538 -23.76 2.52 -9.61
CA SER A 538 -24.90 3.09 -10.34
C SER A 538 -24.89 2.81 -11.85
N ARG A 539 -23.83 2.17 -12.36
CA ARG A 539 -23.67 1.88 -13.79
C ARG A 539 -24.61 0.79 -14.24
N ARG A 540 -25.18 0.95 -15.44
CA ARG A 540 -25.98 -0.08 -16.12
C ARG A 540 -25.19 -0.68 -17.26
N TYR A 541 -25.50 -1.91 -17.65
CA TYR A 541 -24.92 -2.43 -18.89
C TYR A 541 -25.46 -1.63 -20.08
N ILE A 542 -24.58 -1.24 -20.99
CA ILE A 542 -24.91 -0.58 -22.25
C ILE A 542 -24.19 -1.38 -23.33
N GLU A 543 -24.93 -1.80 -24.35
CA GLU A 543 -24.37 -2.47 -25.53
C GLU A 543 -23.38 -1.53 -26.22
N LEU A 544 -22.25 -2.06 -26.70
CA LEU A 544 -21.26 -1.24 -27.40
C LEU A 544 -21.88 -0.68 -28.68
N PRO A 545 -21.94 0.66 -28.86
CA PRO A 545 -22.37 1.24 -30.12
C PRO A 545 -21.36 0.90 -31.23
N ASP A 546 -21.86 0.59 -32.42
CA ASP A 546 -21.02 0.34 -33.60
C ASP A 546 -20.28 1.60 -34.06
N GLU A 547 -20.83 2.78 -33.77
CA GLU A 547 -20.33 4.08 -34.21
C GLU A 547 -20.28 5.10 -33.06
N PHE A 548 -19.32 6.01 -33.14
CA PHE A 548 -19.14 7.13 -32.21
C PHE A 548 -19.02 8.44 -33.00
N PRO A 549 -20.12 8.92 -33.62
CA PRO A 549 -20.08 10.04 -34.56
C PRO A 549 -19.54 11.34 -33.95
N ALA A 550 -19.82 11.63 -32.66
CA ALA A 550 -19.27 12.83 -32.04
C ALA A 550 -17.75 12.70 -31.79
N MET A 551 -17.30 11.52 -31.38
CA MET A 551 -15.89 11.18 -31.23
C MET A 551 -15.15 11.18 -32.57
N ASP A 552 -15.79 10.80 -33.66
CA ASP A 552 -15.22 10.88 -35.01
C ASP A 552 -14.97 12.33 -35.42
N VAL A 553 -15.94 13.23 -35.19
CA VAL A 553 -15.76 14.68 -35.42
C VAL A 553 -14.61 15.23 -34.59
N PHE A 554 -14.49 14.82 -33.33
CA PHE A 554 -13.37 15.21 -32.47
C PHE A 554 -12.03 14.69 -33.03
N THR A 555 -11.99 13.41 -33.44
CA THR A 555 -10.80 12.73 -33.95
C THR A 555 -10.31 13.36 -35.26
N VAL A 556 -11.23 13.70 -36.17
CA VAL A 556 -10.91 14.43 -37.41
C VAL A 556 -10.27 15.77 -37.05
N ARG A 557 -10.85 16.53 -36.11
CA ARG A 557 -10.29 17.82 -35.71
C ARG A 557 -8.91 17.70 -35.06
N MET A 558 -8.69 16.70 -34.22
CA MET A 558 -7.37 16.42 -33.65
C MET A 558 -6.33 16.11 -34.73
N THR A 559 -6.72 15.31 -35.73
CA THR A 559 -5.85 14.95 -36.86
C THR A 559 -5.54 16.17 -37.73
N GLU A 560 -6.50 17.06 -37.98
CA GLU A 560 -6.26 18.35 -38.66
C GLU A 560 -5.19 19.16 -37.94
N ILE A 561 -5.28 19.29 -36.61
CA ILE A 561 -4.33 20.04 -35.79
C ILE A 561 -2.95 19.37 -35.80
N LEU A 562 -2.88 18.04 -35.67
CA LEU A 562 -1.62 17.28 -35.71
C LEU A 562 -0.87 17.42 -37.03
N ASN A 563 -1.60 17.55 -38.15
CA ASN A 563 -1.03 17.74 -39.48
C ASN A 563 -0.57 19.19 -39.76
N MET A 564 -0.83 20.13 -38.85
CA MET A 564 -0.30 21.49 -38.97
C MET A 564 1.21 21.50 -38.72
N SER A 565 1.95 22.22 -39.56
CA SER A 565 3.39 22.39 -39.35
C SER A 565 3.64 23.24 -38.11
N LEU A 566 4.48 22.76 -37.19
CA LEU A 566 4.94 23.56 -36.07
C LEU A 566 5.78 24.74 -36.58
N PRO A 567 5.61 25.94 -36.01
CA PRO A 567 6.40 27.10 -36.40
C PRO A 567 7.81 26.98 -35.83
N PHE A 568 8.80 26.82 -36.70
CA PHE A 568 10.21 26.83 -36.34
C PHE A 568 10.90 28.11 -36.86
N ASP A 569 11.85 28.64 -36.10
CA ASP A 569 12.74 29.70 -36.56
C ASP A 569 13.88 29.15 -37.46
N GLU A 570 14.71 30.05 -37.96
CA GLU A 570 15.89 29.72 -38.78
C GLU A 570 16.90 28.80 -38.08
N ASN A 571 16.87 28.73 -36.75
CA ASN A 571 17.74 27.90 -35.91
C ASN A 571 17.08 26.56 -35.53
N GLY A 572 15.88 26.27 -36.03
CA GLY A 572 15.12 25.05 -35.71
C GLY A 572 14.53 25.06 -34.29
N LEU A 573 14.44 26.21 -33.64
CA LEU A 573 13.75 26.40 -32.36
C LEU A 573 12.28 26.66 -32.61
N LEU A 574 11.43 26.15 -31.71
CA LEU A 574 10.00 26.36 -31.79
C LEU A 574 9.67 27.84 -31.53
N PHE A 575 8.86 28.45 -32.39
CA PHE A 575 8.44 29.85 -32.29
C PHE A 575 6.91 29.97 -32.42
N PRO A 576 6.13 29.55 -31.41
CA PRO A 576 4.67 29.57 -31.47
C PRO A 576 4.11 30.96 -31.65
N LYS A 577 2.97 31.05 -32.34
CA LYS A 577 2.29 32.32 -32.53
C LYS A 577 1.60 32.72 -31.22
N ALA A 578 1.90 33.91 -30.71
CA ALA A 578 1.19 34.49 -29.57
C ALA A 578 -0.21 34.96 -30.00
N ILE A 579 -1.26 34.27 -29.54
CA ILE A 579 -2.65 34.69 -29.75
C ILE A 579 -3.15 35.52 -28.58
N SER A 580 -3.67 36.71 -28.88
CA SER A 580 -4.17 37.66 -27.88
C SER A 580 -5.64 37.43 -27.53
N LEU A 581 -6.05 37.89 -26.35
CA LEU A 581 -7.48 38.03 -26.01
C LEU A 581 -8.09 39.16 -26.83
N SER A 582 -9.28 38.94 -27.40
CA SER A 582 -9.96 40.02 -28.13
C SER A 582 -10.27 41.23 -27.25
N THR A 583 -10.50 42.38 -27.87
CA THR A 583 -10.84 43.63 -27.16
C THR A 583 -12.05 43.45 -26.23
N GLU A 584 -13.03 42.64 -26.63
CA GLU A 584 -14.21 42.31 -25.80
C GLU A 584 -13.93 41.22 -24.76
N ALA A 585 -12.99 40.31 -25.04
CA ALA A 585 -12.64 39.18 -24.17
C ALA A 585 -11.78 39.60 -22.98
N LYS A 586 -10.85 40.55 -23.19
CA LYS A 586 -9.90 41.00 -22.18
C LYS A 586 -10.57 41.54 -20.91
N PRO A 587 -11.62 42.38 -20.97
CA PRO A 587 -12.35 42.83 -19.78
C PRO A 587 -12.94 41.68 -18.94
N GLU A 588 -13.45 40.62 -19.55
CA GLU A 588 -13.99 39.46 -18.82
C GLU A 588 -12.88 38.71 -18.08
N TRP A 589 -11.72 38.54 -18.72
CA TRP A 589 -10.54 37.96 -18.06
C TRP A 589 -10.08 38.81 -16.87
N ILE A 590 -10.04 40.14 -17.00
CA ILE A 590 -9.68 41.06 -15.90
C ILE A 590 -10.68 40.95 -14.76
N LYS A 591 -11.98 40.88 -15.06
CA LYS A 591 -13.04 40.71 -14.08
C LYS A 591 -12.84 39.42 -13.27
N LEU A 592 -12.50 38.33 -13.94
CA LEU A 592 -12.20 37.06 -13.28
C LEU A 592 -10.95 37.17 -12.41
N TYR A 593 -9.85 37.74 -12.93
CA TYR A 593 -8.63 37.99 -12.15
C TYR A 593 -8.92 38.75 -10.85
N ASN A 594 -9.61 39.89 -10.94
CA ASN A 594 -9.96 40.72 -9.79
C ASN A 594 -10.89 40.00 -8.80
N LYS A 595 -11.82 39.17 -9.29
CA LYS A 595 -12.70 38.35 -8.44
C LYS A 595 -11.89 37.35 -7.61
N ILE A 596 -10.89 36.70 -8.21
CA ILE A 596 -10.01 35.77 -7.50
C ILE A 596 -9.14 36.52 -6.49
N GLU A 597 -8.54 37.66 -6.87
CA GLU A 597 -7.74 38.52 -5.97
C GLU A 597 -8.50 38.93 -4.71
N VAL A 598 -9.76 39.33 -4.84
CA VAL A 598 -10.61 39.64 -3.67
C VAL A 598 -10.76 38.43 -2.74
N GLY A 599 -10.84 37.22 -3.31
CA GLY A 599 -10.95 35.98 -2.55
C GLY A 599 -9.65 35.54 -1.85
N LEU A 600 -8.49 36.08 -2.22
CA LEU A 600 -7.18 35.76 -1.61
C LEU A 600 -6.94 36.49 -0.28
N LYS A 601 -7.69 37.57 -0.01
CA LYS A 601 -7.60 38.35 1.24
C LYS A 601 -7.73 37.45 2.46
N GLU A 602 -7.19 37.88 3.59
CA GLU A 602 -7.33 37.16 4.86
C GLU A 602 -8.81 36.96 5.21
N GLY A 603 -9.18 35.73 5.58
CA GLY A 603 -10.60 35.32 5.74
C GLY A 603 -11.41 35.22 4.44
N GLY A 604 -10.78 35.44 3.28
CA GLY A 604 -11.41 35.33 1.96
C GLY A 604 -11.60 33.88 1.51
N LYS A 605 -12.42 33.69 0.46
CA LYS A 605 -12.82 32.36 -0.04
C LYS A 605 -11.65 31.43 -0.40
N TYR A 606 -10.50 31.99 -0.76
CA TYR A 606 -9.32 31.28 -1.24
C TYR A 606 -8.08 31.51 -0.37
N SER A 607 -8.24 32.01 0.87
CA SER A 607 -7.12 32.31 1.78
C SER A 607 -6.24 31.09 2.11
N GLU A 608 -6.81 29.89 2.08
CA GLU A 608 -6.13 28.62 2.41
C GLU A 608 -5.41 27.98 1.21
N ILE A 609 -5.72 28.41 -0.01
CA ILE A 609 -5.14 27.88 -1.26
C ILE A 609 -4.61 29.01 -2.15
N ARG A 610 -3.96 30.00 -1.52
CA ARG A 610 -3.46 31.20 -2.20
C ARG A 610 -2.51 30.88 -3.34
N ASP A 611 -1.66 29.88 -3.17
CA ASP A 611 -0.72 29.38 -4.17
C ASP A 611 -1.43 28.93 -5.45
N VAL A 612 -2.48 28.10 -5.33
CA VAL A 612 -3.30 27.62 -6.46
C VAL A 612 -4.12 28.76 -7.06
N ALA A 613 -4.80 29.53 -6.22
CA ALA A 613 -5.69 30.60 -6.66
C ALA A 613 -4.95 31.69 -7.46
N ASN A 614 -3.70 32.00 -7.12
CA ASN A 614 -2.86 32.93 -7.87
C ASN A 614 -2.57 32.51 -9.32
N ARG A 615 -2.67 31.21 -9.65
CA ARG A 615 -2.44 30.69 -11.01
C ARG A 615 -3.70 30.61 -11.87
N VAL A 616 -4.87 30.88 -11.28
CA VAL A 616 -6.18 30.71 -11.95
C VAL A 616 -6.31 31.53 -13.22
N ALA A 617 -5.96 32.82 -13.18
CA ALA A 617 -6.12 33.68 -14.36
C ALA A 617 -5.19 33.27 -15.51
N GLU A 618 -4.00 32.77 -15.21
CA GLU A 618 -3.11 32.19 -16.20
C GLU A 618 -3.70 30.90 -16.78
N ASN A 619 -4.19 30.00 -15.95
CA ASN A 619 -4.88 28.78 -16.39
C ASN A 619 -6.13 29.08 -17.25
N VAL A 620 -6.91 30.12 -16.92
CA VAL A 620 -8.03 30.55 -17.76
C VAL A 620 -7.57 30.95 -19.15
N ALA A 621 -6.47 31.69 -19.27
CA ALA A 621 -5.94 32.07 -20.58
C ALA A 621 -5.45 30.85 -21.38
N ARG A 622 -4.78 29.90 -20.72
CA ARG A 622 -4.28 28.65 -21.33
C ARG A 622 -5.43 27.77 -21.81
N VAL A 623 -6.43 27.54 -20.96
CA VAL A 623 -7.64 26.79 -21.32
C VAL A 623 -8.39 27.50 -22.44
N ALA A 624 -8.51 28.83 -22.39
CA ALA A 624 -9.16 29.59 -23.45
C ALA A 624 -8.42 29.43 -24.79
N ALA A 625 -7.09 29.44 -24.80
CA ALA A 625 -6.30 29.22 -26.02
C ALA A 625 -6.57 27.84 -26.64
N ILE A 626 -6.51 26.76 -25.84
CA ILE A 626 -6.70 25.40 -26.38
C ILE A 626 -8.13 25.18 -26.89
N LEU A 627 -9.13 25.72 -26.19
CA LEU A 627 -10.53 25.67 -26.64
C LEU A 627 -10.74 26.49 -27.92
N HIS A 628 -10.09 27.65 -28.01
CA HIS A 628 -10.22 28.54 -29.16
C HIS A 628 -9.62 27.90 -30.41
N VAL A 629 -8.38 27.39 -30.31
CA VAL A 629 -7.69 26.74 -31.43
C VAL A 629 -8.45 25.51 -31.89
N PHE A 630 -8.99 24.71 -30.96
CA PHE A 630 -9.79 23.55 -31.33
C PHE A 630 -11.05 23.93 -32.13
N GLU A 631 -11.76 25.00 -31.75
CA GLU A 631 -13.03 25.37 -32.38
C GLU A 631 -12.88 26.25 -33.62
N TYR A 632 -11.96 27.21 -33.60
CA TYR A 632 -11.86 28.29 -34.58
C TYR A 632 -10.53 28.33 -35.33
N GLY A 633 -9.53 27.55 -34.89
CA GLY A 633 -8.16 27.66 -35.40
C GLY A 633 -7.31 28.69 -34.64
N PHE A 634 -6.06 28.85 -35.06
CA PHE A 634 -5.09 29.76 -34.41
C PHE A 634 -4.92 31.10 -35.13
N ASP A 635 -5.82 31.40 -36.06
CA ASP A 635 -5.88 32.68 -36.77
C ASP A 635 -6.86 33.62 -36.10
N GLY A 636 -6.35 34.77 -35.64
CA GLY A 636 -7.12 35.80 -34.96
C GLY A 636 -6.94 35.80 -33.44
N GLU A 637 -7.89 36.41 -32.76
CA GLU A 637 -7.88 36.63 -31.32
C GLU A 637 -8.84 35.69 -30.58
N ILE A 638 -8.51 35.34 -29.34
CA ILE A 638 -9.34 34.52 -28.48
C ILE A 638 -10.64 35.26 -28.17
N LYS A 639 -11.75 34.71 -28.67
CA LYS A 639 -13.11 35.26 -28.54
C LYS A 639 -13.59 35.29 -27.08
N LEU A 640 -14.44 36.27 -26.77
CA LEU A 640 -15.12 36.43 -25.48
C LEU A 640 -15.83 35.15 -25.00
N VAL A 641 -16.54 34.46 -25.90
CA VAL A 641 -17.24 33.21 -25.56
C VAL A 641 -16.28 32.16 -25.00
N THR A 642 -15.08 32.05 -25.58
CA THR A 642 -14.09 31.06 -25.17
C THR A 642 -13.46 31.42 -23.82
N VAL A 643 -13.21 32.71 -23.55
CA VAL A 643 -12.73 33.16 -22.23
C VAL A 643 -13.78 32.89 -21.15
N LYS A 644 -15.07 33.11 -21.42
CA LYS A 644 -16.15 32.78 -20.47
C LYS A 644 -16.23 31.28 -20.19
N GLN A 645 -16.17 30.47 -21.23
CA GLN A 645 -16.15 29.00 -21.12
C GLN A 645 -14.97 28.51 -20.27
N ALA A 646 -13.75 28.97 -20.59
CA ALA A 646 -12.55 28.65 -19.82
C ALA A 646 -12.65 29.12 -18.36
N GLY A 647 -13.18 30.33 -18.13
CA GLY A 647 -13.42 30.86 -16.78
C GLY A 647 -14.29 29.93 -15.93
N ILE A 648 -15.41 29.45 -16.47
CA ILE A 648 -16.31 28.52 -15.76
C ILE A 648 -15.61 27.19 -15.44
N LEU A 649 -14.89 26.62 -16.41
CA LEU A 649 -14.18 25.34 -16.22
C LEU A 649 -13.09 25.46 -15.15
N VAL A 650 -12.26 26.50 -15.23
CA VAL A 650 -11.14 26.68 -14.28
C VAL A 650 -11.66 27.07 -12.89
N GLU A 651 -12.72 27.88 -12.76
CA GLU A 651 -13.32 28.17 -11.45
C GLU A 651 -13.89 26.89 -10.78
N TRP A 652 -14.43 25.95 -11.56
CA TRP A 652 -14.83 24.65 -11.03
C TRP A 652 -13.63 23.85 -10.53
N HIS A 653 -12.55 23.77 -11.31
CA HIS A 653 -11.30 23.12 -10.86
C HIS A 653 -10.69 23.80 -9.63
N LEU A 654 -10.81 25.12 -9.48
CA LEU A 654 -10.39 25.84 -8.28
C LEU A 654 -11.24 25.43 -7.06
N SER A 655 -12.54 25.20 -7.24
CA SER A 655 -13.39 24.71 -6.16
C SER A 655 -13.01 23.29 -5.72
N GLU A 656 -12.62 22.44 -6.66
CA GLU A 656 -12.10 21.10 -6.38
C GLU A 656 -10.73 21.14 -5.72
N ALA A 657 -9.82 22.00 -6.19
CA ALA A 657 -8.53 22.23 -5.56
C ALA A 657 -8.70 22.73 -4.12
N ARG A 658 -9.64 23.65 -3.87
CA ARG A 658 -9.98 24.06 -2.51
C ARG A 658 -10.42 22.85 -1.68
N ARG A 659 -11.36 22.05 -2.18
CA ARG A 659 -11.85 20.85 -1.47
C ARG A 659 -10.75 19.82 -1.18
N LEU A 660 -9.72 19.77 -2.02
CA LEU A 660 -8.61 18.83 -1.90
C LEU A 660 -7.41 19.36 -1.10
N PHE A 661 -7.22 20.68 -1.07
CA PHE A 661 -6.01 21.30 -0.54
C PHE A 661 -6.27 22.26 0.62
N SER A 662 -7.54 22.56 0.97
CA SER A 662 -7.92 23.24 2.21
C SER A 662 -7.53 22.44 3.45
N GLU A 663 -7.57 23.08 4.62
CA GLU A 663 -7.36 22.44 5.93
C GLU A 663 -8.38 21.31 6.22
N ASP A 664 -9.40 21.13 5.38
CA ASP A 664 -10.33 19.98 5.40
C ASP A 664 -9.70 18.67 4.90
N MET A 665 -8.41 18.67 4.53
CA MET A 665 -7.66 17.42 4.44
C MET A 665 -7.74 16.72 5.80
N PRO A 666 -8.19 15.46 5.87
CA PRO A 666 -8.24 14.77 7.13
C PRO A 666 -6.86 14.84 7.76
N SER A 667 -6.80 15.45 8.95
CA SER A 667 -5.60 15.39 9.79
C SER A 667 -5.11 13.95 9.85
N GLU A 668 -3.83 13.75 10.14
CA GLU A 668 -3.28 12.40 10.30
C GLU A 668 -4.18 11.51 11.18
N LYS A 669 -4.73 12.12 12.24
CA LYS A 669 -5.71 11.53 13.15
C LYS A 669 -7.05 11.16 12.48
N GLN A 670 -7.64 12.04 11.68
CA GLN A 670 -8.88 11.76 10.92
C GLN A 670 -8.65 10.72 9.81
N SER A 671 -7.48 10.72 9.18
CA SER A 671 -7.09 9.73 8.17
C SER A 671 -6.97 8.34 8.82
N GLN A 672 -6.33 8.28 9.98
CA GLN A 672 -6.27 7.09 10.82
C GLN A 672 -7.67 6.62 11.27
N ALA A 673 -8.56 7.55 11.66
CA ALA A 673 -9.94 7.24 12.04
C ALA A 673 -10.76 6.63 10.89
N LEU A 674 -10.61 7.14 9.66
CA LEU A 674 -11.25 6.58 8.47
C LEU A 674 -10.81 5.14 8.20
N VAL A 675 -9.50 4.89 8.21
CA VAL A 675 -8.92 3.56 8.01
C VAL A 675 -9.39 2.58 9.09
N LEU A 676 -9.49 3.05 10.33
CA LEU A 676 -9.97 2.25 11.45
C LEU A 676 -11.44 1.86 11.32
N GLU A 677 -12.31 2.84 11.01
CA GLU A 677 -13.73 2.58 10.83
C GLU A 677 -13.98 1.58 9.70
N GLU A 678 -13.32 1.73 8.55
CA GLU A 678 -13.47 0.84 7.41
C GLU A 678 -13.09 -0.60 7.77
N TRP A 679 -12.01 -0.77 8.54
CA TRP A 679 -11.61 -2.08 9.03
C TRP A 679 -12.64 -2.69 10.00
N ILE A 680 -13.17 -1.90 10.95
CA ILE A 680 -14.21 -2.35 11.90
C ILE A 680 -15.47 -2.76 11.14
N LEU A 681 -15.92 -1.95 10.19
CA LEU A 681 -17.06 -2.22 9.31
C LEU A 681 -16.89 -3.54 8.55
N GLY A 682 -15.72 -3.76 7.94
CA GLY A 682 -15.39 -4.99 7.24
C GLY A 682 -15.51 -6.22 8.13
N ARG A 683 -14.92 -6.17 9.33
CA ARG A 683 -14.96 -7.28 10.30
C ARG A 683 -16.37 -7.54 10.84
N CYS A 684 -17.15 -6.48 11.08
CA CYS A 684 -18.54 -6.58 11.49
C CYS A 684 -19.39 -7.30 10.43
N ARG A 685 -19.23 -6.92 9.15
CA ARG A 685 -19.91 -7.56 8.02
C ARG A 685 -19.49 -9.02 7.81
N GLU A 686 -18.19 -9.31 7.85
CA GLU A 686 -17.65 -10.68 7.74
C GLU A 686 -18.24 -11.63 8.81
N ASN A 687 -18.39 -11.12 10.03
CA ASN A 687 -18.81 -11.91 11.18
C ASN A 687 -20.33 -11.85 11.46
N GLY A 688 -21.08 -11.02 10.72
CA GLY A 688 -22.52 -10.83 10.93
C GLY A 688 -22.86 -10.26 12.31
N THR A 689 -22.05 -9.32 12.80
CA THR A 689 -22.15 -8.72 14.15
C THR A 689 -21.90 -7.22 14.07
N ASN A 690 -22.33 -6.45 15.07
CA ASN A 690 -21.93 -5.05 15.25
C ASN A 690 -20.83 -4.89 16.33
N CYS A 691 -20.37 -5.99 16.92
CA CYS A 691 -19.40 -5.99 18.01
C CYS A 691 -18.15 -6.78 17.63
N ILE A 692 -16.97 -6.21 17.89
CA ILE A 692 -15.68 -6.88 17.70
C ILE A 692 -14.83 -6.82 18.97
N PRO A 693 -14.05 -7.86 19.32
CA PRO A 693 -13.11 -7.78 20.44
C PRO A 693 -11.99 -6.76 20.17
N ILE A 694 -11.59 -5.96 21.16
CA ILE A 694 -10.44 -5.04 21.02
C ILE A 694 -9.16 -5.82 20.67
N LYS A 695 -9.02 -7.04 21.20
CA LYS A 695 -7.89 -7.93 20.90
C LYS A 695 -7.76 -8.26 19.42
N ASP A 696 -8.90 -8.40 18.71
CA ASP A 696 -8.92 -8.65 17.27
C ASP A 696 -8.34 -7.45 16.50
N LEU A 697 -8.66 -6.22 16.93
CA LEU A 697 -8.08 -5.00 16.37
C LEU A 697 -6.58 -4.88 16.68
N GLN A 698 -6.14 -5.20 17.89
CA GLN A 698 -4.72 -5.16 18.25
C GLN A 698 -3.87 -6.19 17.47
N GLN A 699 -4.45 -7.33 17.10
CA GLN A 699 -3.76 -8.39 16.37
C GLN A 699 -3.84 -8.25 14.85
N LYS A 700 -4.97 -7.74 14.33
CA LYS A 700 -5.31 -7.79 12.90
C LYS A 700 -5.72 -6.46 12.30
N GLY A 701 -5.79 -5.40 13.11
CA GLY A 701 -6.14 -4.05 12.70
C GLY A 701 -5.17 -3.44 11.69
N PRO A 702 -5.38 -2.20 11.26
CA PRO A 702 -4.41 -1.49 10.42
C PRO A 702 -3.04 -1.36 11.13
N PRO A 703 -1.88 -1.62 10.46
CA PRO A 703 -0.56 -1.65 11.10
C PRO A 703 -0.21 -0.42 11.94
N SER A 704 -0.56 0.77 11.46
CA SER A 704 -0.35 2.06 12.15
C SER A 704 -1.16 2.21 13.45
N LEU A 705 -2.14 1.34 13.70
CA LEU A 705 -3.09 1.43 14.81
C LEU A 705 -3.05 0.23 15.75
N ARG A 706 -2.07 -0.68 15.58
CA ARG A 706 -1.96 -1.90 16.41
C ARG A 706 -1.31 -1.65 17.78
N ARG A 707 -0.41 -0.67 17.91
CA ARG A 707 0.43 -0.47 19.11
C ARG A 707 0.96 0.97 19.26
N THR A 708 0.20 1.92 19.81
CA THR A 708 0.73 3.26 20.16
C THR A 708 -0.26 4.11 20.96
N ALA A 709 0.21 5.20 21.59
CA ALA A 709 -0.63 6.25 22.19
C ALA A 709 -1.63 6.89 21.20
N GLU A 710 -1.32 6.84 19.90
CA GLU A 710 -2.18 7.29 18.78
C GLU A 710 -3.51 6.51 18.71
N TYR A 711 -3.50 5.21 19.04
CA TYR A 711 -4.71 4.37 19.11
C TYR A 711 -5.78 4.99 20.01
N THR A 712 -5.38 5.41 21.21
CA THR A 712 -6.31 5.96 22.19
C THR A 712 -6.95 7.25 21.67
N ALA A 713 -6.17 8.10 21.01
CA ALA A 713 -6.65 9.36 20.47
C ALA A 713 -7.63 9.17 19.30
N VAL A 714 -7.36 8.21 18.41
CA VAL A 714 -8.23 7.88 17.26
C VAL A 714 -9.53 7.21 17.72
N MET A 715 -9.46 6.31 18.70
CA MET A 715 -10.64 5.67 19.30
C MET A 715 -11.56 6.70 19.98
N GLN A 716 -10.98 7.62 20.76
CA GLN A 716 -11.73 8.71 21.39
C GLN A 716 -12.43 9.61 20.37
N GLU A 717 -11.79 9.85 19.22
CA GLU A 717 -12.40 10.63 18.14
C GLU A 717 -13.60 9.92 17.51
N LEU A 718 -13.48 8.62 17.21
CA LEU A 718 -14.61 7.83 16.69
C LEU A 718 -15.76 7.72 17.70
N GLU A 719 -15.45 7.64 19.00
CA GLU A 719 -16.45 7.69 20.08
C GLU A 719 -17.16 9.05 20.15
N ALA A 720 -16.40 10.15 20.10
CA ALA A 720 -16.94 11.52 20.12
C ALA A 720 -17.82 11.82 18.90
N LEU A 721 -17.53 11.19 17.76
CA LEU A 721 -18.32 11.29 16.53
C LEU A 721 -19.54 10.34 16.51
N GLY A 722 -19.75 9.56 17.57
CA GLY A 722 -20.87 8.62 17.67
C GLY A 722 -20.78 7.44 16.72
N ARG A 723 -19.56 7.10 16.23
CA ARG A 723 -19.34 6.04 15.23
C ARG A 723 -19.06 4.69 15.89
N ILE A 724 -18.39 4.68 17.03
CA ILE A 724 -18.12 3.47 17.83
C ILE A 724 -18.36 3.73 19.33
N ARG A 725 -18.41 2.67 20.12
CA ARG A 725 -18.37 2.68 21.59
C ARG A 725 -17.47 1.57 22.11
N ARG A 726 -16.64 1.85 23.11
CA ARG A 726 -15.98 0.81 23.89
C ARG A 726 -16.92 0.26 24.95
N ILE A 727 -17.07 -1.05 24.98
CA ILE A 727 -17.84 -1.76 26.00
C ILE A 727 -16.95 -2.79 26.69
N SER A 728 -17.19 -3.02 27.98
CA SER A 728 -16.49 -4.04 28.76
C SER A 728 -17.51 -4.98 29.37
N ASP A 729 -17.31 -6.27 29.19
CA ASP A 729 -18.12 -7.31 29.82
C ASP A 729 -17.18 -8.41 30.33
N SER A 730 -17.38 -8.82 31.59
CA SER A 730 -16.69 -9.97 32.18
C SER A 730 -15.16 -9.93 32.04
N GLY A 731 -14.57 -8.74 32.17
CA GLY A 731 -13.12 -8.49 32.05
C GLY A 731 -12.57 -8.44 30.62
N ARG A 732 -13.43 -8.52 29.60
CA ARG A 732 -13.07 -8.42 28.18
C ARG A 732 -13.59 -7.12 27.58
N SER A 733 -12.78 -6.49 26.72
CA SER A 733 -13.13 -5.22 26.09
C SER A 733 -13.45 -5.40 24.60
N PHE A 734 -14.53 -4.76 24.16
CA PHE A 734 -15.05 -4.82 22.80
C PHE A 734 -15.28 -3.41 22.25
N ILE A 735 -15.38 -3.34 20.92
CA ILE A 735 -15.80 -2.17 20.17
C ILE A 735 -17.16 -2.51 19.57
N GLU A 736 -18.19 -1.77 19.97
CA GLU A 736 -19.49 -1.77 19.33
C GLU A 736 -19.51 -0.69 18.25
N LEU A 737 -19.84 -1.06 17.02
CA LEU A 737 -20.02 -0.15 15.90
C LEU A 737 -21.46 0.37 15.91
N ASN A 738 -21.65 1.65 15.60
CA ASN A 738 -22.98 2.23 15.46
C ASN A 738 -23.79 1.45 14.39
N PRO A 739 -24.95 0.86 14.74
CA PRO A 739 -25.76 0.09 13.80
C PRO A 739 -26.16 0.85 12.53
N GLU A 740 -26.33 2.17 12.59
CA GLU A 740 -26.64 3.01 11.43
C GLU A 740 -25.56 2.92 10.33
N LEU A 741 -24.30 2.62 10.69
CA LEU A 741 -23.20 2.46 9.73
C LEU A 741 -23.22 1.10 9.01
N LEU A 742 -23.96 0.11 9.53
CA LEU A 742 -24.06 -1.21 8.91
C LEU A 742 -25.10 -1.26 7.77
N GLY A 743 -25.95 -0.23 7.64
CA GLY A 743 -26.92 -0.11 6.56
C GLY A 743 -28.08 -1.10 6.66
N VAL A 744 -28.77 -1.11 7.82
CA VAL A 744 -30.07 -1.80 7.98
C VAL A 744 -31.19 -0.93 7.41
#